data_AF-A0AAD5VPH9-F1
#
_entry.id   AF-A0AAD5VPH9-F1
#
_cell.length_a   1.000
_cell.length_b   1.000
_cell.length_c   1.000
_cell.angle_alpha   90.00
_cell.angle_beta   90.00
_cell.angle_gamma   90.00
#
_symmetry.space_group_name_H-M   'P 1'
#
loop_
_entity.id
_entity.type
_entity.pdbx_description
1 polymer ?
#
loop_
_entity_poly.entity_id
_entity_poly.type
_entity_poly.pdbx_seq_one_letter_code
_entity_poly.pdbx_strand_id
1 'polypeptide(L)'
;MSTAETQERANKSAHFTLSYPPSVASSRSSSPAPGLDRNSLTSSKTNGKGEKNGLNVEDLVPGKLPMDVYDATLPKWRAAVRRALVRTVRWESEVLAKMQEKLRSPWLDAYFVYTSSLGTHTFFMTALPACFFFGFNELGRGLLMVLAIGVYCSSFVKDLICSPRPFSPPVTRLTMGSHHLEYGFPSTHSTNSVSIALFLFAQVYDLAYPSTSSITPSITPTTFTILTAILGFYTFSIVFGRLYTAMHSFTDCAFGVLLGTAIWWAYSSWDGIPITFSPSSPFRFFVSATGADPLSLSSYTIHIGRGLSLDRMLWNWTMGGGWEVPVLLVIICAVLVNQHPQPVDDCPCFEDAIAFASVLFGALLGRWVTLNSAVGHLWKEHDIMPGSGWLWDTAASAWVQVERGWDDVAVWWGVATLKMTLGILVIFTWRLLAKSALHLILPPTFRLLARVFQLPNRRFYTPATEYKSVPSEFAVTPQGLGVLHPIPSVIDLPSQVGVGIDMDEGASASVSKGGTAAKEVKLRNVNGGATKGSVKLANNVQVKLVVNDEEAKGVPVKHYDADVLTKVIVYAGIAILAIELLPLTFNLMGLGVKSWVNFIFAFDTLAIPDPPSNSNSEFEFRDTFSASVEKGAPPPFPRHPTRQPPPFPGHSVFVEYFKHIMTILIIGGTGKLGFSVAKVLQQSMGQSVLITSRRAKLESPATPFKDFRIVQFDWHDDSTFMKPFSYISYHRTELGEGISPIDRVLLIVPISMNMLDHMRPFVEIAMRQGVKRFVLVSATPARKGEPGLGKVHEYIENLGMEWCVLRPSWFMENFATNYRAVIRDHDCIPSVSEDGKVPFVSIDDVVPVACRALLAKSFNREQIIVGPELLSYNQAAAIFSRVLNRPITHRRETAMEHAKLYKMVGLGEVDADLLTRYDTSVARGSDEEVFADSKTKILGKCKLEDFVRSHQWLWEKPRRKCVN
;
A
#
# COMPACT_ATOMS: atom_id res chain seq x y z
N MET A 1 -82.70 -11.93 45.18
CA MET A 1 -81.78 -11.35 46.19
C MET A 1 -80.52 -10.96 45.42
N SER A 2 -80.14 -9.68 45.26
CA SER A 2 -79.87 -8.64 46.28
C SER A 2 -78.58 -8.97 47.04
N THR A 3 -77.53 -8.13 47.11
CA THR A 3 -77.33 -6.73 46.63
C THR A 3 -75.83 -6.33 46.70
N ALA A 4 -75.42 -5.24 46.01
CA ALA A 4 -74.16 -4.46 46.18
C ALA A 4 -72.83 -5.21 45.87
N GLU A 5 -71.82 -4.67 45.17
CA GLU A 5 -71.01 -3.43 45.39
C GLU A 5 -70.16 -3.52 46.68
N THR A 6 -68.87 -3.16 46.73
CA THR A 6 -68.21 -1.93 46.21
C THR A 6 -66.80 -2.20 45.60
N GLN A 7 -66.02 -1.14 45.31
CA GLN A 7 -64.95 -1.04 44.31
C GLN A 7 -63.54 -0.72 44.86
N GLU A 8 -62.52 -0.94 44.02
CA GLU A 8 -61.19 -0.28 43.97
C GLU A 8 -59.93 -1.02 44.55
N ARG A 9 -58.76 -0.48 44.17
CA ARG A 9 -57.43 -1.06 43.97
C ARG A 9 -56.63 -1.31 45.25
N ALA A 10 -55.72 -2.29 45.18
CA ALA A 10 -54.45 -2.26 45.91
C ALA A 10 -53.32 -2.91 45.08
N ASN A 11 -52.10 -2.38 45.20
CA ASN A 11 -50.89 -2.97 44.61
C ASN A 11 -50.59 -4.37 45.20
N LYS A 12 -50.02 -5.26 44.38
CA LYS A 12 -49.21 -6.39 44.88
C LYS A 12 -47.90 -6.49 44.11
N SER A 13 -46.80 -6.33 44.82
CA SER A 13 -45.46 -6.68 44.35
C SER A 13 -45.30 -8.21 44.30
N ALA A 14 -44.56 -8.69 43.30
CA ALA A 14 -44.06 -10.06 43.29
C ALA A 14 -42.63 -10.05 43.84
N HIS A 15 -42.43 -10.59 45.05
CA HIS A 15 -41.09 -10.91 45.53
C HIS A 15 -40.52 -12.08 44.73
N PHE A 16 -39.23 -12.03 44.40
CA PHE A 16 -38.44 -13.21 44.10
C PHE A 16 -37.25 -13.28 45.04
N THR A 17 -37.01 -14.47 45.60
CA THR A 17 -36.11 -14.69 46.73
C THR A 17 -34.66 -14.82 46.27
N LEU A 18 -33.73 -14.13 46.94
CA LEU A 18 -32.33 -14.09 46.55
C LEU A 18 -31.50 -14.98 47.49
N SER A 19 -31.20 -16.20 47.05
CA SER A 19 -30.39 -17.18 47.78
C SER A 19 -28.89 -17.02 47.47
N TYR A 20 -28.09 -16.66 48.48
CA TYR A 20 -26.62 -16.61 48.38
C TYR A 20 -25.98 -18.00 48.59
N PRO A 21 -25.09 -18.45 47.69
CA PRO A 21 -24.02 -19.40 48.02
C PRO A 21 -22.79 -18.65 48.61
N PRO A 22 -21.89 -19.34 49.34
CA PRO A 22 -20.87 -18.71 50.20
C PRO A 22 -19.59 -18.28 49.46
N SER A 23 -18.81 -17.43 50.12
CA SER A 23 -17.51 -16.94 49.66
C SER A 23 -16.37 -17.95 49.81
N VAL A 24 -15.82 -18.44 48.70
CA VAL A 24 -14.51 -19.13 48.63
C VAL A 24 -13.74 -18.56 47.42
N ALA A 25 -12.40 -18.60 47.45
CA ALA A 25 -11.55 -17.75 46.62
C ALA A 25 -11.20 -18.29 45.21
N SER A 26 -10.95 -17.35 44.29
CA SER A 26 -9.92 -17.43 43.24
C SER A 26 -9.94 -18.64 42.27
N SER A 27 -11.07 -18.92 41.61
CA SER A 27 -11.13 -19.86 40.48
C SER A 27 -10.82 -19.19 39.12
N ARG A 28 -9.68 -19.48 38.50
CA ARG A 28 -9.35 -19.12 37.10
C ARG A 28 -10.11 -19.98 36.07
N SER A 29 -11.44 -20.09 36.21
CA SER A 29 -12.30 -20.89 35.32
C SER A 29 -13.78 -20.54 35.51
N SER A 30 -14.20 -19.36 35.04
CA SER A 30 -15.62 -19.02 34.96
C SER A 30 -16.21 -19.49 33.63
N SER A 31 -17.05 -20.52 33.68
CA SER A 31 -17.87 -21.01 32.57
C SER A 31 -18.65 -19.89 31.87
N PRO A 32 -19.03 -20.03 30.58
CA PRO A 32 -19.82 -19.03 29.89
C PRO A 32 -21.12 -18.72 30.65
N ALA A 33 -21.41 -17.43 30.82
CA ALA A 33 -22.71 -16.97 31.27
C ALA A 33 -23.82 -17.49 30.32
N PRO A 34 -25.04 -17.78 30.81
CA PRO A 34 -26.10 -18.36 30.00
C PRO A 34 -26.36 -17.50 28.75
N GLY A 35 -26.53 -18.18 27.61
CA GLY A 35 -26.27 -17.61 26.30
C GLY A 35 -27.09 -16.35 25.97
N LEU A 36 -26.41 -15.21 25.93
CA LEU A 36 -26.74 -14.11 25.01
C LEU A 36 -26.37 -14.53 23.58
N ASP A 37 -26.98 -15.63 23.11
CA ASP A 37 -26.93 -16.02 21.71
C ASP A 37 -27.66 -14.94 20.92
N ARG A 38 -26.95 -14.30 19.98
CA ARG A 38 -27.45 -13.20 19.15
C ARG A 38 -28.64 -13.64 18.27
N ASN A 39 -28.88 -14.95 18.13
CA ASN A 39 -30.05 -15.55 17.48
C ASN A 39 -31.24 -15.80 18.41
N SER A 40 -31.08 -15.77 19.73
CA SER A 40 -32.23 -15.93 20.66
C SER A 40 -33.15 -14.71 20.64
N LEU A 41 -32.56 -13.51 20.56
CA LEU A 41 -33.26 -12.22 20.41
C LEU A 41 -34.03 -12.08 19.09
N THR A 42 -33.70 -12.87 18.06
CA THR A 42 -34.43 -12.89 16.78
C THR A 42 -35.51 -13.98 16.69
N SER A 43 -35.70 -14.79 17.74
CA SER A 43 -36.61 -15.95 17.74
C SER A 43 -37.73 -15.89 18.80
N SER A 44 -38.20 -14.69 19.18
CA SER A 44 -39.42 -14.55 19.99
C SER A 44 -40.70 -14.63 19.15
N LYS A 45 -41.24 -15.84 18.94
CA LYS A 45 -42.61 -16.03 18.44
C LYS A 45 -43.65 -15.79 19.55
N THR A 46 -43.90 -14.53 19.88
CA THR A 46 -44.98 -14.13 20.79
C THR A 46 -46.26 -13.78 20.05
N ASN A 47 -47.34 -14.51 20.33
CA ASN A 47 -48.69 -14.15 19.91
C ASN A 47 -49.18 -12.91 20.67
N GLY A 48 -49.92 -12.03 19.97
CA GLY A 48 -50.70 -10.97 20.60
C GLY A 48 -50.12 -9.56 20.44
N LYS A 49 -51.01 -8.64 20.06
CA LYS A 49 -50.83 -7.19 19.82
C LYS A 49 -49.81 -6.52 20.77
N GLY A 50 -48.68 -6.08 20.21
CA GLY A 50 -47.67 -5.23 20.86
C GLY A 50 -46.83 -4.50 19.80
N GLU A 51 -46.23 -3.37 20.15
CA GLU A 51 -45.50 -2.51 19.20
C GLU A 51 -44.14 -3.08 18.77
N LYS A 52 -43.75 -2.81 17.53
CA LYS A 52 -42.48 -3.29 16.94
C LYS A 52 -41.32 -2.35 17.25
N ASN A 53 -40.69 -2.51 18.41
CA ASN A 53 -39.33 -1.99 18.62
C ASN A 53 -38.33 -2.97 18.00
N GLY A 54 -37.80 -2.63 16.81
CA GLY A 54 -36.58 -3.26 16.30
C GLY A 54 -35.35 -2.70 17.02
N LEU A 55 -34.29 -3.50 17.18
CA LEU A 55 -32.99 -2.96 17.61
C LEU A 55 -32.52 -1.92 16.61
N ASN A 56 -32.04 -0.78 17.11
CA ASN A 56 -31.48 0.27 16.28
C ASN A 56 -30.00 -0.02 16.00
N VAL A 57 -29.50 0.47 14.87
CA VAL A 57 -28.06 0.39 14.54
C VAL A 57 -27.21 1.13 15.60
N GLU A 58 -27.80 2.07 16.33
CA GLU A 58 -27.18 2.73 17.48
C GLU A 58 -26.80 1.79 18.63
N ASP A 59 -27.50 0.66 18.80
CA ASP A 59 -27.26 -0.32 19.87
C ASP A 59 -25.94 -1.11 19.66
N LEU A 60 -25.28 -0.93 18.51
CA LEU A 60 -24.03 -1.58 18.12
C LEU A 60 -22.77 -0.74 18.40
N VAL A 61 -22.90 0.47 18.95
CA VAL A 61 -21.76 1.36 19.23
C VAL A 61 -21.14 1.04 20.60
N PRO A 62 -19.83 0.73 20.71
CA PRO A 62 -19.19 0.44 21.99
C PRO A 62 -19.41 1.53 23.04
N GLY A 63 -19.71 1.10 24.27
CA GLY A 63 -20.02 2.00 25.38
C GLY A 63 -21.49 2.41 25.49
N LYS A 64 -22.39 2.04 24.55
CA LYS A 64 -23.83 2.40 24.59
C LYS A 64 -24.78 1.37 25.23
N LEU A 65 -24.34 0.15 25.60
CA LEU A 65 -25.25 -0.86 26.18
C LEU A 65 -25.97 -0.36 27.46
N PRO A 66 -27.10 -0.98 27.88
CA PRO A 66 -27.79 -0.61 29.11
C PRO A 66 -26.85 -0.64 30.33
N MET A 67 -27.01 0.34 31.23
CA MET A 67 -26.11 0.51 32.38
C MET A 67 -25.99 -0.74 33.25
N ASP A 68 -27.09 -1.46 33.42
CA ASP A 68 -27.17 -2.68 34.23
C ASP A 68 -26.27 -3.80 33.69
N VAL A 69 -26.02 -3.84 32.37
CA VAL A 69 -25.11 -4.81 31.73
C VAL A 69 -23.67 -4.52 32.14
N TYR A 70 -23.24 -3.25 32.14
CA TYR A 70 -21.91 -2.87 32.63
C TYR A 70 -21.79 -3.05 34.14
N ASP A 71 -22.82 -2.70 34.91
CA ASP A 71 -22.81 -2.79 36.37
C ASP A 71 -22.84 -4.24 36.88
N ALA A 72 -23.37 -5.19 36.08
CA ALA A 72 -23.31 -6.63 36.35
C ALA A 72 -22.01 -7.31 35.85
N THR A 73 -21.36 -6.78 34.81
CA THR A 73 -20.15 -7.40 34.21
C THR A 73 -18.83 -6.82 34.71
N LEU A 74 -18.78 -5.53 35.07
CA LEU A 74 -17.57 -4.86 35.56
C LEU A 74 -17.44 -4.98 37.09
N PRO A 75 -16.21 -5.14 37.62
CA PRO A 75 -15.92 -4.93 39.04
C PRO A 75 -16.48 -3.60 39.54
N LYS A 76 -17.05 -3.60 40.76
CA LYS A 76 -17.79 -2.46 41.35
C LYS A 76 -17.08 -1.10 41.23
N TRP A 77 -15.75 -1.08 41.34
CA TRP A 77 -14.93 0.14 41.19
C TRP A 77 -14.84 0.62 39.73
N ARG A 78 -14.66 -0.28 38.75
CA ARG A 78 -14.67 0.06 37.31
C ARG A 78 -16.04 0.59 36.89
N ALA A 79 -17.09 -0.09 37.34
CA ALA A 79 -18.48 0.34 37.14
C ALA A 79 -18.72 1.75 37.73
N ALA A 80 -18.22 2.03 38.94
CA ALA A 80 -18.32 3.37 39.54
C ALA A 80 -17.56 4.47 38.76
N VAL A 81 -16.34 4.19 38.28
CA VAL A 81 -15.56 5.11 37.43
C VAL A 81 -16.29 5.35 36.10
N ARG A 82 -16.77 4.29 35.44
CA ARG A 82 -17.57 4.41 34.21
C ARG A 82 -18.85 5.21 34.43
N ARG A 83 -19.57 4.99 35.54
CA ARG A 83 -20.75 5.79 35.92
C ARG A 83 -20.43 7.26 36.20
N ALA A 84 -19.21 7.62 36.59
CA ALA A 84 -18.77 9.02 36.65
C ALA A 84 -18.55 9.58 35.24
N LEU A 85 -17.70 8.92 34.44
CA LEU A 85 -17.34 9.36 33.09
C LEU A 85 -18.56 9.47 32.15
N VAL A 86 -19.48 8.51 32.15
CA VAL A 86 -20.70 8.56 31.32
C VAL A 86 -21.59 9.78 31.64
N ARG A 87 -21.64 10.21 32.91
CA ARG A 87 -22.36 11.45 33.29
C ARG A 87 -21.63 12.69 32.77
N THR A 88 -20.30 12.74 32.91
CA THR A 88 -19.47 13.83 32.38
C THR A 88 -19.58 13.93 30.85
N VAL A 89 -19.42 12.81 30.13
CA VAL A 89 -19.53 12.73 28.66
C VAL A 89 -20.91 13.18 28.17
N ARG A 90 -22.00 12.88 28.91
CA ARG A 90 -23.34 13.38 28.56
C ARG A 90 -23.41 14.91 28.61
N TRP A 91 -22.94 15.52 29.69
CA TRP A 91 -22.90 16.98 29.82
C TRP A 91 -21.95 17.64 28.81
N GLU A 92 -20.74 17.09 28.65
CA GLU A 92 -19.75 17.58 27.67
C GLU A 92 -20.26 17.47 26.22
N SER A 93 -21.12 16.50 25.90
CA SER A 93 -21.74 16.40 24.55
C SER A 93 -22.60 17.61 24.21
N GLU A 94 -23.33 18.18 25.17
CA GLU A 94 -24.08 19.42 24.95
C GLU A 94 -23.18 20.65 24.77
N VAL A 95 -22.04 20.67 25.46
CA VAL A 95 -21.03 21.74 25.33
C VAL A 95 -20.33 21.64 23.98
N LEU A 96 -19.99 20.43 23.53
CA LEU A 96 -19.41 20.17 22.21
C LEU A 96 -20.37 20.53 21.08
N ALA A 97 -21.68 20.25 21.20
CA ALA A 97 -22.67 20.67 20.21
C ALA A 97 -22.69 22.20 20.05
N LYS A 98 -22.77 22.95 21.17
CA LYS A 98 -22.73 24.42 21.21
C LYS A 98 -21.39 25.02 20.72
N MET A 99 -20.31 24.23 20.76
CA MET A 99 -19.01 24.58 20.16
C MET A 99 -19.03 24.36 18.64
N GLN A 100 -19.55 23.23 18.17
CA GLN A 100 -19.70 22.94 16.74
C GLN A 100 -20.62 23.94 16.04
N GLU A 101 -21.75 24.32 16.64
CA GLU A 101 -22.67 25.36 16.15
C GLU A 101 -21.99 26.71 15.87
N LYS A 102 -20.88 27.01 16.55
CA LYS A 102 -20.15 28.29 16.44
C LYS A 102 -18.89 28.22 15.59
N LEU A 103 -18.25 27.05 15.49
CA LEU A 103 -16.92 26.90 14.89
C LEU A 103 -16.90 26.02 13.63
N ARG A 104 -18.03 25.39 13.24
CA ARG A 104 -18.08 24.61 12.00
C ARG A 104 -18.05 25.48 10.75
N SER A 105 -17.13 25.15 9.85
CA SER A 105 -17.02 25.75 8.52
C SER A 105 -16.42 24.73 7.54
N PRO A 106 -16.72 24.81 6.23
CA PRO A 106 -16.19 23.90 5.22
C PRO A 106 -14.67 23.68 5.28
N TRP A 107 -13.90 24.74 5.50
CA TRP A 107 -12.44 24.69 5.55
C TRP A 107 -11.91 24.04 6.83
N LEU A 108 -12.51 24.35 7.99
CA LEU A 108 -12.10 23.76 9.27
C LEU A 108 -12.54 22.30 9.40
N ASP A 109 -13.74 21.94 8.92
CA ASP A 109 -14.20 20.55 8.80
C ASP A 109 -13.19 19.72 7.98
N ALA A 110 -12.79 20.21 6.80
CA ALA A 110 -11.78 19.56 5.96
C ALA A 110 -10.41 19.49 6.66
N TYR A 111 -9.93 20.59 7.23
CA TYR A 111 -8.63 20.65 7.92
C TYR A 111 -8.54 19.65 9.07
N PHE A 112 -9.51 19.64 10.00
CA PHE A 112 -9.46 18.74 11.15
C PHE A 112 -9.71 17.27 10.78
N VAL A 113 -10.49 16.99 9.73
CA VAL A 113 -10.59 15.62 9.20
C VAL A 113 -9.28 15.17 8.58
N TYR A 114 -8.57 16.02 7.82
CA TYR A 114 -7.27 15.65 7.25
C TYR A 114 -6.16 15.53 8.32
N THR A 115 -6.02 16.46 9.26
CA THR A 115 -5.05 16.31 10.36
C THR A 115 -5.39 15.12 11.26
N SER A 116 -6.66 14.68 11.32
CA SER A 116 -7.03 13.47 12.04
C SER A 116 -6.36 12.19 11.48
N SER A 117 -6.03 12.17 10.19
CA SER A 117 -5.41 11.03 9.51
C SER A 117 -3.92 10.84 9.82
N LEU A 118 -3.24 11.89 10.31
CA LEU A 118 -1.82 11.85 10.70
C LEU A 118 -1.55 10.97 11.95
N GLY A 119 -2.60 10.53 12.64
CA GLY A 119 -2.52 9.56 13.72
C GLY A 119 -2.89 8.13 13.33
N THR A 120 -3.02 7.82 12.03
CA THR A 120 -3.41 6.48 11.56
C THR A 120 -2.23 5.52 11.51
N HIS A 121 -2.53 4.22 11.61
CA HIS A 121 -1.56 3.14 11.45
C HIS A 121 -0.77 3.23 10.13
N THR A 122 -1.42 3.61 9.02
CA THR A 122 -0.77 3.77 7.70
C THR A 122 0.25 4.90 7.68
N PHE A 123 0.00 6.01 8.39
CA PHE A 123 0.99 7.07 8.57
C PHE A 123 2.23 6.55 9.31
N PHE A 124 2.04 5.88 10.46
CA PHE A 124 3.17 5.36 11.24
C PHE A 124 3.95 4.25 10.53
N MET A 125 3.29 3.36 9.78
CA MET A 125 3.96 2.39 8.89
C MET A 125 4.84 3.03 7.81
N THR A 126 4.59 4.29 7.46
CA THR A 126 5.30 5.03 6.41
C THR A 126 6.39 5.94 7.00
N ALA A 127 6.08 6.63 8.10
CA ALA A 127 6.94 7.66 8.69
C ALA A 127 8.02 7.10 9.61
N LEU A 128 7.74 6.07 10.43
CA LEU A 128 8.72 5.53 11.38
C LEU A 128 9.92 4.84 10.70
N PRO A 129 9.75 4.03 9.63
CA PRO A 129 10.89 3.42 8.94
C PRO A 129 11.87 4.45 8.36
N ALA A 130 11.40 5.64 7.98
CA ALA A 130 12.25 6.71 7.44
C ALA A 130 13.40 7.06 8.39
N CYS A 131 13.14 7.18 9.71
CA CYS A 131 14.17 7.48 10.70
C CYS A 131 15.35 6.49 10.62
N PHE A 132 15.05 5.19 10.53
CA PHE A 132 16.06 4.13 10.44
C PHE A 132 16.71 4.06 9.04
N PHE A 133 15.95 4.26 7.96
CA PHE A 133 16.47 4.24 6.58
C PHE A 133 17.49 5.37 6.29
N PHE A 134 17.41 6.49 7.02
CA PHE A 134 18.35 7.61 6.94
C PHE A 134 19.43 7.62 8.05
N GLY A 135 19.39 6.66 8.98
CA GLY A 135 20.40 6.49 10.04
C GLY A 135 20.12 7.21 11.36
N PHE A 136 18.96 7.86 11.50
CA PHE A 136 18.51 8.51 12.74
C PHE A 136 17.94 7.50 13.75
N ASN A 137 18.75 6.48 14.10
CA ASN A 137 18.34 5.32 14.88
C ASN A 137 17.87 5.69 16.30
N GLU A 138 18.56 6.60 16.99
CA GLU A 138 18.17 7.07 18.32
C GLU A 138 16.82 7.79 18.31
N LEU A 139 16.62 8.71 17.36
CA LEU A 139 15.36 9.44 17.16
C LEU A 139 14.22 8.47 16.82
N GLY A 140 14.48 7.51 15.93
CA GLY A 140 13.52 6.48 15.54
C GLY A 140 13.14 5.55 16.69
N ARG A 141 14.12 5.09 17.50
CA ARG A 141 13.88 4.25 18.68
C ARG A 141 13.06 5.00 19.72
N GLY A 142 13.44 6.24 20.04
CA GLY A 142 12.72 7.06 21.01
C GLY A 142 11.28 7.35 20.60
N LEU A 143 11.09 7.78 19.35
CA LEU A 143 9.77 8.03 18.77
C LEU A 143 8.89 6.76 18.76
N LEU A 144 9.47 5.60 18.43
CA LEU A 144 8.78 4.31 18.47
C LEU A 144 8.38 3.91 19.90
N MET A 145 9.30 4.01 20.88
CA MET A 145 9.01 3.65 22.27
C MET A 145 7.88 4.49 22.85
N VAL A 146 7.97 5.81 22.70
CA VAL A 146 6.97 6.78 23.19
C VAL A 146 5.60 6.51 22.56
N LEU A 147 5.55 6.31 21.24
CA LEU A 147 4.32 6.00 20.52
C LEU A 147 3.72 4.64 20.90
N ALA A 148 4.54 3.58 20.98
CA ALA A 148 4.07 2.22 21.26
C ALA A 148 3.50 2.09 22.67
N ILE A 149 4.15 2.71 23.65
CA ILE A 149 3.64 2.81 25.02
C ILE A 149 2.38 3.71 25.04
N GLY A 150 2.34 4.79 24.26
CA GLY A 150 1.17 5.66 24.06
C GLY A 150 -0.08 4.93 23.61
N VAL A 151 0.00 4.16 22.52
CA VAL A 151 -1.12 3.36 22.00
C VAL A 151 -1.50 2.24 22.97
N TYR A 152 -0.52 1.49 23.48
CA TYR A 152 -0.80 0.37 24.40
C TYR A 152 -1.51 0.85 25.68
N CYS A 153 -0.96 1.86 26.36
CA CYS A 153 -1.54 2.36 27.62
C CYS A 153 -2.91 3.02 27.42
N SER A 154 -3.11 3.80 26.36
CA SER A 154 -4.43 4.40 26.10
C SER A 154 -5.49 3.34 25.74
N SER A 155 -5.12 2.33 24.96
CA SER A 155 -6.01 1.22 24.57
C SER A 155 -6.32 0.26 25.72
N PHE A 156 -5.35 0.02 26.60
CA PHE A 156 -5.54 -0.70 27.86
C PHE A 156 -6.58 0.01 28.74
N VAL A 157 -6.48 1.35 28.88
CA VAL A 157 -7.44 2.13 29.68
C VAL A 157 -8.84 2.19 29.02
N LYS A 158 -8.91 2.23 27.67
CA LYS A 158 -10.18 2.09 26.91
C LYS A 158 -10.91 0.80 27.26
N ASP A 159 -10.28 -0.37 27.09
CA ASP A 159 -10.89 -1.67 27.44
C ASP A 159 -11.11 -1.82 28.96
N LEU A 160 -10.30 -1.17 29.81
CA LEU A 160 -10.48 -1.17 31.27
C LEU A 160 -11.78 -0.48 31.70
N ILE A 161 -12.14 0.62 31.05
CA ILE A 161 -13.19 1.56 31.52
C ILE A 161 -14.46 1.48 30.67
N CYS A 162 -14.38 1.09 29.39
CA CYS A 162 -15.52 0.94 28.49
C CYS A 162 -16.41 2.20 28.35
N SER A 163 -15.81 3.40 28.35
CA SER A 163 -16.56 4.67 28.24
C SER A 163 -16.96 4.98 26.79
N PRO A 164 -18.21 5.37 26.50
CA PRO A 164 -18.62 5.77 25.16
C PRO A 164 -17.95 7.07 24.69
N ARG A 165 -17.85 7.25 23.37
CA ARG A 165 -17.62 8.56 22.73
C ARG A 165 -18.81 9.52 22.98
N PRO A 166 -18.65 10.85 22.80
CA PRO A 166 -19.74 11.83 22.88
C PRO A 166 -21.03 11.42 22.15
N PHE A 167 -22.17 11.77 22.75
CA PHE A 167 -23.50 11.38 22.28
C PHE A 167 -23.89 12.16 21.04
N SER A 168 -24.23 11.43 19.98
CA SER A 168 -24.73 11.92 18.70
C SER A 168 -26.09 11.27 18.45
N PRO A 169 -27.19 12.04 18.34
CA PRO A 169 -27.31 13.47 18.68
C PRO A 169 -26.97 13.77 20.17
N PRO A 170 -26.65 15.03 20.55
CA PRO A 170 -26.72 16.26 19.75
C PRO A 170 -25.48 16.58 18.91
N VAL A 171 -24.31 15.97 19.17
CA VAL A 171 -23.09 16.32 18.39
C VAL A 171 -23.15 15.75 16.97
N THR A 172 -22.48 16.41 16.01
CA THR A 172 -22.23 15.84 14.67
C THR A 172 -20.85 15.23 14.63
N ARG A 173 -20.74 13.91 14.42
CA ARG A 173 -19.44 13.24 14.30
C ARG A 173 -18.86 13.47 12.89
N LEU A 174 -17.58 13.85 12.82
CA LEU A 174 -16.86 14.02 11.55
C LEU A 174 -15.73 12.99 11.48
N THR A 175 -15.89 11.98 10.63
CA THR A 175 -14.99 10.81 10.57
C THR A 175 -14.76 10.31 9.16
N MET A 176 -13.54 9.88 8.89
CA MET A 176 -13.24 8.95 7.80
C MET A 176 -13.12 7.52 8.38
N GLY A 177 -13.76 6.55 7.73
CA GLY A 177 -13.65 5.13 8.07
C GLY A 177 -14.29 4.66 9.39
N SER A 178 -13.91 3.45 9.79
CA SER A 178 -14.48 2.67 10.91
C SER A 178 -14.16 3.17 12.33
N HIS A 179 -13.38 4.25 12.49
CA HIS A 179 -12.94 4.79 13.80
C HIS A 179 -14.07 5.18 14.78
N HIS A 180 -15.33 5.24 14.32
CA HIS A 180 -16.50 5.45 15.17
C HIS A 180 -16.86 4.24 16.05
N LEU A 181 -16.22 3.09 15.84
CA LEU A 181 -16.44 1.79 16.52
C LEU A 181 -15.46 1.52 17.69
N GLU A 182 -14.99 2.54 18.40
CA GLU A 182 -14.16 2.36 19.61
C GLU A 182 -14.60 3.24 20.80
N TYR A 183 -14.12 2.91 22.00
CA TYR A 183 -14.34 3.67 23.23
C TYR A 183 -13.73 5.08 23.18
N GLY A 184 -14.35 6.04 23.88
CA GLY A 184 -13.92 7.43 23.92
C GLY A 184 -12.76 7.71 24.89
N PHE A 185 -12.79 7.12 26.09
CA PHE A 185 -11.86 7.46 27.16
C PHE A 185 -10.65 6.52 27.23
N PRO A 186 -9.39 7.01 27.21
CA PRO A 186 -8.95 8.35 26.86
C PRO A 186 -8.64 8.51 25.35
N SER A 187 -8.40 9.74 24.91
CA SER A 187 -7.99 10.02 23.53
C SER A 187 -6.56 9.52 23.24
N THR A 188 -6.45 8.39 22.53
CA THR A 188 -5.18 7.85 22.01
C THR A 188 -4.45 8.85 21.13
N HIS A 189 -5.16 9.59 20.27
CA HIS A 189 -4.55 10.60 19.41
C HIS A 189 -3.93 11.75 20.22
N SER A 190 -4.62 12.22 21.28
CA SER A 190 -4.07 13.25 22.19
C SER A 190 -2.88 12.73 22.99
N THR A 191 -2.94 11.47 23.43
CA THR A 191 -1.83 10.78 24.12
C THR A 191 -0.57 10.75 23.26
N ASN A 192 -0.72 10.36 21.98
CA ASN A 192 0.38 10.22 21.06
C ASN A 192 0.90 11.58 20.60
N SER A 193 0.04 12.55 20.25
CA SER A 193 0.51 13.86 19.79
C SER A 193 1.28 14.61 20.88
N VAL A 194 0.81 14.58 22.13
CA VAL A 194 1.50 15.24 23.25
C VAL A 194 2.83 14.56 23.56
N SER A 195 2.85 13.23 23.66
CA SER A 195 4.07 12.50 24.01
C SER A 195 5.15 12.61 22.92
N ILE A 196 4.77 12.55 21.64
CA ILE A 196 5.64 12.83 20.50
C ILE A 196 6.15 14.28 20.53
N ALA A 197 5.27 15.26 20.75
CA ALA A 197 5.67 16.67 20.75
C ALA A 197 6.64 17.00 21.90
N LEU A 198 6.44 16.42 23.08
CA LEU A 198 7.36 16.57 24.21
C LEU A 198 8.70 15.85 23.99
N PHE A 199 8.68 14.67 23.33
CA PHE A 199 9.91 13.98 22.94
C PHE A 199 10.73 14.81 21.93
N LEU A 200 10.09 15.32 20.88
CA LEU A 200 10.75 16.20 19.91
C LEU A 200 11.18 17.54 20.52
N PHE A 201 10.41 18.08 21.46
CA PHE A 201 10.79 19.28 22.21
C PHE A 201 12.05 19.05 23.05
N ALA A 202 12.18 17.90 23.72
CA ALA A 202 13.39 17.56 24.47
C ALA A 202 14.62 17.52 23.55
N GLN A 203 14.54 16.86 22.40
CA GLN A 203 15.63 16.85 21.41
C GLN A 203 15.98 18.25 20.88
N VAL A 204 14.97 19.11 20.65
CA VAL A 204 15.17 20.52 20.24
C VAL A 204 15.75 21.37 21.38
N TYR A 205 15.43 21.05 22.64
CA TYR A 205 15.99 21.69 23.83
C TYR A 205 17.46 21.31 24.02
N ASP A 206 17.82 20.04 23.92
CA ASP A 206 19.19 19.55 24.07
C ASP A 206 20.13 20.16 23.00
N LEU A 207 19.63 20.40 21.79
CA LEU A 207 20.35 21.09 20.71
C LEU A 207 20.55 22.60 20.95
N ALA A 208 19.67 23.24 21.74
CA ALA A 208 19.75 24.66 22.08
C ALA A 208 20.49 24.93 23.41
N TYR A 209 20.47 23.97 24.34
CA TYR A 209 21.01 24.07 25.69
C TYR A 209 21.80 22.80 26.05
N PRO A 210 22.93 22.52 25.37
CA PRO A 210 23.71 21.30 25.61
C PRO A 210 24.21 21.25 27.06
N SER A 211 24.10 20.09 27.70
CA SER A 211 24.33 19.90 29.14
C SER A 211 25.78 20.09 29.60
N THR A 212 26.73 20.30 28.67
CA THR A 212 28.16 20.49 28.95
C THR A 212 28.61 21.86 28.47
N SER A 213 29.08 22.71 29.38
CA SER A 213 29.39 24.13 29.14
C SER A 213 30.51 24.41 28.12
N SER A 214 31.21 23.38 27.64
CA SER A 214 32.24 23.46 26.59
C SER A 214 31.71 23.24 25.18
N ILE A 215 30.42 22.93 25.01
CA ILE A 215 29.79 22.64 23.71
C ILE A 215 28.98 23.86 23.26
N THR A 216 29.23 24.36 22.06
CA THR A 216 28.42 25.44 21.46
C THR A 216 27.02 24.95 21.08
N PRO A 217 25.96 25.75 21.29
CA PRO A 217 24.60 25.36 20.92
C PRO A 217 24.49 25.14 19.40
N SER A 218 23.83 24.07 19.00
CA SER A 218 23.72 23.65 17.59
C SER A 218 22.63 24.38 16.81
N ILE A 219 21.70 25.05 17.50
CA ILE A 219 20.62 25.84 16.87
C ILE A 219 20.49 27.23 17.49
N THR A 220 20.02 28.20 16.71
CA THR A 220 19.82 29.57 17.21
C THR A 220 18.59 29.66 18.14
N PRO A 221 18.53 30.65 19.06
CA PRO A 221 17.33 30.89 19.87
C PRO A 221 16.06 31.15 19.03
N THR A 222 16.21 31.76 17.86
CA THR A 222 15.12 31.96 16.89
C THR A 222 14.64 30.63 16.33
N THR A 223 15.56 29.74 15.94
CA THR A 223 15.25 28.37 15.47
C THR A 223 14.53 27.57 16.56
N PHE A 224 15.04 27.59 17.79
CA PHE A 224 14.42 26.95 18.95
C PHE A 224 13.00 27.45 19.19
N THR A 225 12.78 28.77 19.11
CA THR A 225 11.46 29.39 19.30
C THR A 225 10.48 28.98 18.20
N ILE A 226 10.90 28.98 16.93
CA ILE A 226 10.08 28.56 15.78
C ILE A 226 9.70 27.08 15.89
N LEU A 227 10.65 26.20 16.18
CA LEU A 227 10.38 24.76 16.34
C LEU A 227 9.44 24.49 17.53
N THR A 228 9.62 25.18 18.64
CA THR A 228 8.73 25.09 19.81
C THR A 228 7.31 25.56 19.48
N ALA A 229 7.16 26.66 18.72
CA ALA A 229 5.86 27.14 18.27
C ALA A 229 5.16 26.15 17.31
N ILE A 230 5.91 25.50 16.40
CA ILE A 230 5.39 24.46 15.50
C ILE A 230 4.91 23.24 16.30
N LEU A 231 5.68 22.77 17.28
CA LEU A 231 5.29 21.65 18.16
C LEU A 231 4.05 21.98 19.02
N GLY A 232 3.96 23.22 19.51
CA GLY A 232 2.78 23.74 20.20
C GLY A 232 1.54 23.75 19.30
N PHE A 233 1.66 24.27 18.08
CA PHE A 233 0.57 24.30 17.09
C PHE A 233 0.14 22.90 16.66
N TYR A 234 1.07 21.98 16.40
CA TYR A 234 0.81 20.56 16.12
C TYR A 234 -0.01 19.91 17.25
N THR A 235 0.42 20.11 18.49
CA THR A 235 -0.25 19.57 19.68
C THR A 235 -1.66 20.14 19.83
N PHE A 236 -1.81 21.47 19.72
CA PHE A 236 -3.11 22.13 19.79
C PHE A 236 -4.05 21.65 18.68
N SER A 237 -3.58 21.59 17.43
CA SER A 237 -4.37 21.21 16.26
C SER A 237 -4.94 19.79 16.40
N ILE A 238 -4.13 18.81 16.81
CA ILE A 238 -4.60 17.42 16.97
C ILE A 238 -5.54 17.29 18.18
N VAL A 239 -5.20 17.86 19.34
CA VAL A 239 -6.02 17.73 20.56
C VAL A 239 -7.37 18.44 20.39
N PHE A 240 -7.37 19.66 19.86
CA PHE A 240 -8.60 20.41 19.55
C PHE A 240 -9.40 19.74 18.43
N GLY A 241 -8.73 19.20 17.39
CA GLY A 241 -9.37 18.47 16.31
C GLY A 241 -10.22 17.28 16.77
N ARG A 242 -9.87 16.60 17.86
CA ARG A 242 -10.67 15.50 18.44
C ARG A 242 -11.94 15.96 19.15
N LEU A 243 -11.95 17.19 19.67
CA LEU A 243 -13.13 17.85 20.22
C LEU A 243 -14.00 18.38 19.07
N TYR A 244 -13.37 19.01 18.08
CA TYR A 244 -14.02 19.60 16.90
C TYR A 244 -14.79 18.56 16.07
N THR A 245 -14.18 17.40 15.82
CA THR A 245 -14.80 16.25 15.14
C THR A 245 -15.84 15.50 16.00
N ALA A 246 -16.04 15.94 17.25
CA ALA A 246 -16.87 15.31 18.28
C ALA A 246 -16.60 13.82 18.52
N MET A 247 -15.35 13.41 18.31
CA MET A 247 -14.90 12.03 18.50
C MET A 247 -14.52 11.73 19.94
N HIS A 248 -14.02 12.73 20.67
CA HIS A 248 -13.63 12.61 22.07
C HIS A 248 -14.22 13.76 22.89
N SER A 249 -14.47 13.48 24.17
CA SER A 249 -14.90 14.45 25.16
C SER A 249 -13.74 15.36 25.62
N PHE A 250 -14.04 16.46 26.32
CA PHE A 250 -13.00 17.30 26.95
C PHE A 250 -12.22 16.49 27.99
N THR A 251 -12.92 15.70 28.81
CA THR A 251 -12.32 14.75 29.76
C THR A 251 -11.46 13.67 29.06
N ASP A 252 -11.93 13.08 27.95
CA ASP A 252 -11.15 12.11 27.15
C ASP A 252 -9.83 12.71 26.65
N CYS A 253 -9.89 13.95 26.15
CA CYS A 253 -8.72 14.66 25.64
C CYS A 253 -7.78 15.11 26.76
N ALA A 254 -8.29 15.65 27.87
CA ALA A 254 -7.49 16.08 29.00
C ALA A 254 -6.73 14.91 29.65
N PHE A 255 -7.39 13.75 29.85
CA PHE A 255 -6.70 12.56 30.33
C PHE A 255 -5.72 12.01 29.29
N GLY A 256 -6.02 12.10 28.00
CA GLY A 256 -5.09 11.78 26.92
C GLY A 256 -3.81 12.64 26.98
N VAL A 257 -3.94 13.96 27.18
CA VAL A 257 -2.80 14.88 27.37
C VAL A 257 -1.97 14.46 28.58
N LEU A 258 -2.61 14.25 29.74
CA LEU A 258 -1.93 13.83 30.97
C LEU A 258 -1.19 12.49 30.82
N LEU A 259 -1.81 11.51 30.15
CA LEU A 259 -1.20 10.21 29.86
C LEU A 259 0.00 10.37 28.91
N GLY A 260 -0.11 11.23 27.89
CA GLY A 260 0.98 11.55 26.98
C GLY A 260 2.19 12.17 27.69
N THR A 261 1.94 13.17 28.56
CA THR A 261 2.98 13.78 29.40
C THR A 261 3.61 12.77 30.36
N ALA A 262 2.83 11.88 30.98
CA ALA A 262 3.34 10.86 31.89
C ALA A 262 4.22 9.82 31.16
N ILE A 263 3.88 9.45 29.92
CA ILE A 263 4.67 8.52 29.10
C ILE A 263 5.97 9.17 28.62
N TRP A 264 5.93 10.44 28.21
CA TRP A 264 7.16 11.20 27.95
C TRP A 264 8.05 11.33 29.19
N TRP A 265 7.47 11.59 30.37
CA TRP A 265 8.23 11.69 31.62
C TRP A 265 8.85 10.35 32.06
N ALA A 266 8.16 9.23 31.80
CA ALA A 266 8.70 7.89 32.04
C ALA A 266 9.81 7.51 31.03
N TYR A 267 9.67 7.94 29.77
CA TYR A 267 10.73 7.79 28.76
C TYR A 267 11.97 8.61 29.11
N SER A 268 11.77 9.90 29.43
CA SER A 268 12.81 10.92 29.55
C SER A 268 13.81 10.62 30.67
N SER A 269 15.08 10.99 30.43
CA SER A 269 16.13 11.05 31.45
C SER A 269 16.28 12.45 32.06
N TRP A 270 15.21 13.25 32.11
CA TRP A 270 15.22 14.59 32.73
C TRP A 270 15.73 14.51 34.17
N ASP A 271 16.78 15.27 34.48
CA ASP A 271 17.41 15.28 35.81
C ASP A 271 16.54 15.90 36.92
N GLY A 272 15.31 16.35 36.64
CA GLY A 272 14.40 16.87 37.66
C GLY A 272 14.81 18.24 38.21
N ILE A 273 14.11 18.67 39.26
CA ILE A 273 14.38 19.93 39.97
C ILE A 273 15.37 19.65 41.11
N PRO A 274 16.59 20.23 41.10
CA PRO A 274 17.58 20.04 42.16
C PRO A 274 17.18 20.82 43.42
N ILE A 275 17.05 20.11 44.54
CA ILE A 275 16.90 20.69 45.88
C ILE A 275 18.18 20.42 46.68
N THR A 276 18.98 21.47 46.87
CA THR A 276 20.23 21.44 47.64
C THR A 276 19.94 21.57 49.13
N PHE A 277 20.31 20.56 49.92
CA PHE A 277 20.24 20.60 51.37
C PHE A 277 21.59 20.97 52.00
N SER A 278 21.55 21.88 52.97
CA SER A 278 22.68 22.19 53.86
C SER A 278 23.12 20.93 54.63
N PRO A 279 24.42 20.76 54.95
CA PRO A 279 24.91 19.67 55.82
C PRO A 279 24.23 19.58 57.21
N SER A 280 23.62 20.67 57.68
CA SER A 280 22.82 20.72 58.92
C SER A 280 21.37 20.24 58.78
N SER A 281 20.96 19.81 57.59
CA SER A 281 19.59 19.33 57.32
C SER A 281 19.26 18.02 58.06
N PRO A 282 18.10 17.91 58.74
CA PRO A 282 17.67 16.66 59.38
C PRO A 282 17.39 15.52 58.37
N PHE A 283 17.24 15.83 57.08
CA PHE A 283 16.98 14.86 56.02
C PHE A 283 18.21 14.00 55.63
N ARG A 284 19.40 14.25 56.22
CA ARG A 284 20.64 13.49 55.95
C ARG A 284 20.46 11.96 56.07
N PHE A 285 19.61 11.50 56.98
CA PHE A 285 19.32 10.07 57.17
C PHE A 285 18.72 9.41 55.92
N PHE A 286 17.78 10.07 55.22
CA PHE A 286 17.13 9.52 54.03
C PHE A 286 18.08 9.39 52.83
N VAL A 287 19.12 10.23 52.74
CA VAL A 287 20.09 10.22 51.63
C VAL A 287 21.10 9.07 51.76
N SER A 288 21.42 8.64 52.99
CA SER A 288 22.30 7.48 53.19
C SER A 288 21.70 6.16 52.68
N ALA A 289 20.36 6.08 52.61
CA ALA A 289 19.65 4.90 52.09
C ALA A 289 19.70 4.77 50.55
N THR A 290 20.11 5.80 49.81
CA THR A 290 20.19 5.79 48.33
C THR A 290 21.60 5.50 47.79
N GLY A 291 22.52 5.05 48.63
CA GLY A 291 23.83 4.53 48.19
C GLY A 291 24.85 5.58 47.71
N ALA A 292 24.67 6.86 48.05
CA ALA A 292 25.64 7.91 47.76
C ALA A 292 26.80 7.91 48.78
N ASP A 293 28.03 8.07 48.29
CA ASP A 293 29.24 7.86 49.09
C ASP A 293 29.43 8.94 50.19
N PRO A 294 29.48 8.62 51.50
CA PRO A 294 29.27 9.62 52.57
C PRO A 294 30.40 10.63 52.82
N LEU A 295 31.53 10.55 52.11
CA LEU A 295 32.81 11.14 52.53
C LEU A 295 33.31 12.34 51.69
N SER A 296 32.63 12.71 50.59
CA SER A 296 33.26 13.57 49.55
C SER A 296 32.69 14.98 49.33
N LEU A 297 31.50 15.35 49.82
CA LEU A 297 30.80 16.58 49.38
C LEU A 297 30.24 17.46 50.50
N SER A 298 30.35 18.77 50.28
CA SER A 298 29.96 19.86 51.20
C SER A 298 28.49 20.29 51.08
N SER A 299 27.73 19.71 50.16
CA SER A 299 26.29 19.90 49.97
C SER A 299 25.67 18.63 49.35
N TYR A 300 24.38 18.40 49.61
CA TYR A 300 23.66 17.22 49.11
C TYR A 300 22.46 17.66 48.27
N THR A 301 22.41 17.26 47.00
CA THR A 301 21.33 17.62 46.08
C THR A 301 20.40 16.43 45.85
N ILE A 302 19.11 16.58 46.18
CA ILE A 302 18.07 15.61 45.82
C ILE A 302 17.30 16.16 44.62
N HIS A 303 17.12 15.34 43.59
CA HIS A 303 16.46 15.71 42.35
C HIS A 303 15.00 15.25 42.35
N ILE A 304 14.05 16.19 42.52
CA ILE A 304 12.61 15.87 42.55
C ILE A 304 12.05 15.86 41.13
N GLY A 305 11.23 14.85 40.82
CA GLY A 305 10.59 14.70 39.50
C GLY A 305 11.53 14.17 38.42
N ARG A 306 12.70 13.62 38.77
CA ARG A 306 13.61 12.97 37.82
C ARG A 306 12.87 11.93 36.97
N GLY A 307 13.05 12.00 35.64
CA GLY A 307 12.44 11.07 34.69
C GLY A 307 13.01 9.65 34.83
N LEU A 308 12.20 8.64 34.48
CA LEU A 308 12.54 7.24 34.76
C LEU A 308 13.64 6.66 33.85
N SER A 309 14.09 7.39 32.82
CA SER A 309 15.18 6.97 31.91
C SER A 309 14.96 5.58 31.30
N LEU A 310 13.69 5.23 31.01
CA LEU A 310 13.27 3.89 30.58
C LEU A 310 13.96 3.48 29.27
N ASP A 311 14.26 4.45 28.41
CA ASP A 311 15.01 4.28 27.17
C ASP A 311 16.42 3.71 27.42
N ARG A 312 17.17 4.33 28.33
CA ARG A 312 18.55 4.00 28.66
C ARG A 312 18.63 2.70 29.46
N MET A 313 17.64 2.44 30.33
CA MET A 313 17.52 1.17 31.04
C MET A 313 17.30 0.00 30.07
N LEU A 314 16.32 0.11 29.16
CA LEU A 314 16.03 -0.95 28.20
C LEU A 314 17.14 -1.10 27.15
N TRP A 315 17.75 -0.01 26.69
CA TRP A 315 18.88 -0.06 25.75
C TRP A 315 20.10 -0.75 26.35
N ASN A 316 20.53 -0.35 27.55
CA ASN A 316 21.69 -0.96 28.22
C ASN A 316 21.45 -2.45 28.53
N TRP A 317 20.22 -2.82 28.91
CA TRP A 317 19.86 -4.23 29.11
C TRP A 317 19.84 -5.03 27.79
N THR A 318 19.33 -4.45 26.70
CA THR A 318 19.33 -5.09 25.36
C THR A 318 20.75 -5.22 24.78
N MET A 319 21.66 -4.30 25.14
CA MET A 319 23.06 -4.29 24.73
C MET A 319 23.94 -5.27 25.51
N GLY A 320 23.81 -5.28 26.85
CA GLY A 320 24.69 -6.06 27.74
C GLY A 320 24.13 -7.41 28.19
N GLY A 321 22.86 -7.70 27.92
CA GLY A 321 22.20 -8.92 28.34
C GLY A 321 22.38 -10.09 27.36
N GLY A 322 22.49 -11.30 27.92
CA GLY A 322 22.58 -12.55 27.18
C GLY A 322 21.20 -13.11 26.81
N TRP A 323 21.09 -14.45 26.83
CA TRP A 323 19.89 -15.17 26.40
C TRP A 323 18.64 -14.94 27.27
N GLU A 324 18.80 -14.30 28.44
CA GLU A 324 17.69 -13.84 29.26
C GLU A 324 16.89 -12.71 28.60
N VAL A 325 17.50 -11.89 27.72
CA VAL A 325 16.82 -10.80 27.00
C VAL A 325 15.67 -11.31 26.13
N PRO A 326 15.87 -12.19 25.12
CA PRO A 326 14.78 -12.69 24.29
C PRO A 326 13.74 -13.48 25.11
N VAL A 327 14.16 -14.22 26.14
CA VAL A 327 13.25 -14.98 27.00
C VAL A 327 12.33 -14.06 27.80
N LEU A 328 12.88 -13.03 28.46
CA LEU A 328 12.10 -12.06 29.23
C LEU A 328 11.26 -11.16 28.33
N LEU A 329 11.74 -10.77 27.14
CA LEU A 329 10.94 -10.04 26.15
C LEU A 329 9.71 -10.83 25.69
N VAL A 330 9.86 -12.15 25.43
CA VAL A 330 8.73 -13.03 25.08
C VAL A 330 7.75 -13.16 26.26
N ILE A 331 8.24 -13.33 27.49
CA ILE A 331 7.40 -13.41 28.69
C ILE A 331 6.64 -12.10 28.91
N ILE A 332 7.30 -10.94 28.79
CA ILE A 332 6.68 -9.62 28.93
C ILE A 332 5.61 -9.42 27.85
N CYS A 333 5.92 -9.71 26.58
CA CYS A 333 4.95 -9.62 25.49
C CYS A 333 3.72 -10.51 25.74
N ALA A 334 3.93 -11.78 26.12
CA ALA A 334 2.86 -12.71 26.46
C ALA A 334 2.02 -12.24 27.67
N VAL A 335 2.64 -11.67 28.70
CA VAL A 335 1.96 -11.09 29.87
C VAL A 335 1.13 -9.86 29.49
N LEU A 336 1.64 -8.96 28.66
CA LEU A 336 0.89 -7.80 28.16
C LEU A 336 -0.35 -8.24 27.37
N VAL A 337 -0.20 -9.17 26.43
CA VAL A 337 -1.33 -9.74 25.66
C VAL A 337 -2.35 -10.45 26.56
N ASN A 338 -1.89 -11.21 27.56
CA ASN A 338 -2.74 -12.01 28.44
C ASN A 338 -3.44 -11.21 29.55
N GLN A 339 -2.81 -10.16 30.06
CA GLN A 339 -3.34 -9.32 31.15
C GLN A 339 -4.07 -8.07 30.64
N HIS A 340 -4.15 -7.85 29.32
CA HIS A 340 -5.00 -6.81 28.75
C HIS A 340 -6.46 -7.00 29.20
N PRO A 341 -7.17 -5.97 29.67
CA PRO A 341 -8.57 -6.07 30.08
C PRO A 341 -9.42 -6.68 28.98
N GLN A 342 -10.45 -7.45 29.36
CA GLN A 342 -11.51 -7.88 28.45
C GLN A 342 -12.63 -6.83 28.49
N PRO A 343 -13.01 -6.23 27.34
CA PRO A 343 -14.06 -5.22 27.28
C PRO A 343 -15.45 -5.84 27.41
N VAL A 344 -16.44 -4.98 27.69
CA VAL A 344 -17.85 -5.39 27.79
C VAL A 344 -18.52 -5.42 26.41
N ASP A 345 -18.02 -4.61 25.46
CA ASP A 345 -18.42 -4.56 24.06
C ASP A 345 -17.28 -5.04 23.16
N ASP A 346 -17.57 -5.25 21.88
CA ASP A 346 -16.55 -5.60 20.89
C ASP A 346 -15.82 -4.32 20.43
N CYS A 347 -14.56 -4.13 20.83
CA CYS A 347 -13.72 -2.98 20.44
C CYS A 347 -12.43 -3.43 19.73
N PRO A 348 -12.02 -2.77 18.62
CA PRO A 348 -10.69 -2.96 18.02
C PRO A 348 -9.52 -2.48 18.92
N CYS A 349 -9.82 -1.77 20.02
CA CYS A 349 -8.89 -1.29 21.05
C CYS A 349 -7.72 -2.26 21.34
N PHE A 350 -8.05 -3.54 21.59
CA PHE A 350 -7.10 -4.61 21.88
C PHE A 350 -6.19 -4.95 20.70
N GLU A 351 -6.69 -4.87 19.47
CA GLU A 351 -5.94 -5.18 18.27
C GLU A 351 -4.82 -4.16 18.03
N ASP A 352 -5.12 -2.87 18.23
CA ASP A 352 -4.14 -1.78 18.20
C ASP A 352 -3.11 -1.92 19.33
N ALA A 353 -3.56 -2.23 20.55
CA ALA A 353 -2.67 -2.46 21.70
C ALA A 353 -1.64 -3.56 21.41
N ILE A 354 -2.09 -4.72 20.91
CA ILE A 354 -1.21 -5.83 20.54
C ILE A 354 -0.28 -5.42 19.41
N ALA A 355 -0.77 -4.77 18.35
CA ALA A 355 0.06 -4.37 17.21
C ALA A 355 1.27 -3.55 17.67
N PHE A 356 1.04 -2.48 18.43
CA PHE A 356 2.12 -1.60 18.91
C PHE A 356 3.05 -2.26 19.94
N ALA A 357 2.52 -3.07 20.87
CA ALA A 357 3.35 -3.86 21.78
C ALA A 357 4.26 -4.85 21.02
N SER A 358 3.78 -5.37 19.89
CA SER A 358 4.51 -6.33 19.05
C SER A 358 5.59 -5.66 18.18
N VAL A 359 5.35 -4.44 17.70
CA VAL A 359 6.41 -3.63 17.05
C VAL A 359 7.53 -3.31 18.05
N LEU A 360 7.19 -2.93 19.29
CA LEU A 360 8.20 -2.68 20.34
C LEU A 360 8.98 -3.95 20.72
N PHE A 361 8.30 -5.09 20.88
CA PHE A 361 8.92 -6.39 21.09
C PHE A 361 9.87 -6.76 19.94
N GLY A 362 9.43 -6.61 18.68
CA GLY A 362 10.24 -6.88 17.50
C GLY A 362 11.47 -5.98 17.38
N ALA A 363 11.36 -4.70 17.78
CA ALA A 363 12.48 -3.76 17.78
C ALA A 363 13.57 -4.17 18.77
N LEU A 364 13.19 -4.47 20.02
CA LEU A 364 14.14 -4.88 21.06
C LEU A 364 14.75 -6.26 20.77
N LEU A 365 13.93 -7.22 20.32
CA LEU A 365 14.41 -8.55 19.94
C LEU A 365 15.33 -8.50 18.72
N GLY A 366 14.95 -7.76 17.67
CA GLY A 366 15.75 -7.58 16.46
C GLY A 366 17.12 -7.02 16.79
N ARG A 367 17.17 -5.96 17.61
CA ARG A 367 18.41 -5.35 18.05
C ARG A 367 19.33 -6.32 18.80
N TRP A 368 18.77 -7.07 19.76
CA TRP A 368 19.52 -8.09 20.51
C TRP A 368 20.08 -9.18 19.57
N VAL A 369 19.28 -9.65 18.61
CA VAL A 369 19.70 -10.65 17.61
C VAL A 369 20.81 -10.11 16.72
N THR A 370 20.72 -8.88 16.21
CA THR A 370 21.78 -8.25 15.41
C THR A 370 23.11 -8.27 16.16
N LEU A 371 23.11 -7.75 17.39
CA LEU A 371 24.31 -7.60 18.23
C LEU A 371 24.95 -8.95 18.61
N ASN A 372 24.14 -9.96 18.94
CA ASN A 372 24.62 -11.28 19.35
C ASN A 372 24.87 -12.25 18.17
N SER A 373 24.64 -11.81 16.93
CA SER A 373 24.91 -12.60 15.72
C SER A 373 26.27 -12.29 15.11
N ALA A 374 26.79 -13.22 14.30
CA ALA A 374 27.96 -12.98 13.47
C ALA A 374 27.81 -11.81 12.48
N VAL A 375 26.59 -11.31 12.25
CA VAL A 375 26.28 -10.15 11.37
C VAL A 375 26.55 -8.82 12.08
N GLY A 376 26.62 -8.79 13.42
CA GLY A 376 26.79 -7.55 14.20
C GLY A 376 28.02 -6.71 13.83
N HIS A 377 29.10 -7.33 13.36
CA HIS A 377 30.30 -6.59 12.91
C HIS A 377 30.09 -5.78 11.61
N LEU A 378 29.05 -6.08 10.83
CA LEU A 378 28.65 -5.30 9.65
C LEU A 378 27.82 -4.06 10.03
N TRP A 379 27.28 -4.02 11.26
CA TRP A 379 26.56 -2.88 11.81
C TRP A 379 27.53 -1.79 12.28
N LYS A 380 28.10 -1.07 11.32
CA LYS A 380 28.72 0.23 11.58
C LYS A 380 27.63 1.27 11.78
N GLU A 381 27.47 1.69 13.03
CA GLU A 381 26.75 2.91 13.37
C GLU A 381 27.45 4.14 12.77
N HIS A 382 26.74 5.27 12.71
CA HIS A 382 27.23 6.61 12.29
C HIS A 382 27.35 6.92 10.79
N ASP A 383 27.04 5.99 9.86
CA ASP A 383 26.81 6.34 8.45
C ASP A 383 25.43 7.00 8.25
N ILE A 384 25.21 8.15 8.91
CA ILE A 384 24.04 9.02 8.71
C ILE A 384 24.11 9.57 7.29
N MET A 385 23.04 9.39 6.52
CA MET A 385 23.03 9.79 5.12
C MET A 385 22.96 11.33 5.01
N PRO A 386 23.95 12.00 4.38
CA PRO A 386 24.01 13.46 4.28
C PRO A 386 22.88 13.97 3.38
N GLY A 387 21.80 14.45 3.99
CA GLY A 387 20.57 14.89 3.32
C GLY A 387 20.31 16.39 3.33
N SER A 388 21.30 17.17 3.75
CA SER A 388 21.28 18.63 3.73
C SER A 388 22.69 19.13 3.45
N GLY A 389 22.87 20.45 3.38
CA GLY A 389 24.19 21.09 3.33
C GLY A 389 24.98 20.99 4.63
N TRP A 390 24.87 19.87 5.36
CA TRP A 390 25.53 19.64 6.65
C TRP A 390 26.12 18.23 6.68
N LEU A 391 27.37 18.11 7.10
CA LEU A 391 28.09 16.85 7.28
C LEU A 391 28.52 16.74 8.74
N TRP A 392 28.40 15.56 9.35
CA TRP A 392 29.00 15.31 10.65
C TRP A 392 30.50 15.08 10.47
N ASP A 393 31.33 16.04 10.92
CA ASP A 393 32.76 15.81 10.99
C ASP A 393 33.10 15.04 12.27
N THR A 394 33.73 13.88 12.09
CA THR A 394 34.16 13.00 13.19
C THR A 394 35.40 13.55 13.90
N ALA A 395 36.20 14.40 13.25
CA ALA A 395 37.35 15.05 13.88
C ALA A 395 36.93 16.23 14.76
N ALA A 396 36.08 17.14 14.27
CA ALA A 396 35.53 18.25 15.04
C ALA A 396 34.41 17.85 16.02
N SER A 397 33.81 16.66 15.87
CA SER A 397 32.59 16.24 16.59
C SER A 397 31.45 17.27 16.46
N ALA A 398 31.25 17.78 15.24
CA ALA A 398 30.34 18.87 14.95
C ALA A 398 29.68 18.72 13.57
N TRP A 399 28.49 19.32 13.41
CA TRP A 399 27.87 19.49 12.11
C TRP A 399 28.51 20.67 11.37
N VAL A 400 29.30 20.38 10.33
CA VAL A 400 29.94 21.36 9.47
C VAL A 400 29.04 21.63 8.28
N GLN A 401 28.77 22.91 7.98
CA GLN A 401 28.02 23.28 6.77
C GLN A 401 28.90 23.05 5.53
N VAL A 402 28.40 22.28 4.58
CA VAL A 402 29.06 21.97 3.30
C VAL A 402 28.18 22.54 2.19
N GLU A 403 28.74 23.37 1.31
CA GLU A 403 28.04 23.83 0.13
C GLU A 403 27.75 22.64 -0.81
N ARG A 404 26.49 22.48 -1.20
CA ARG A 404 26.00 21.36 -2.03
C ARG A 404 25.50 21.90 -3.36
N GLY A 405 26.00 21.33 -4.44
CA GLY A 405 25.45 21.56 -5.77
C GLY A 405 24.04 20.98 -5.91
N TRP A 406 23.32 21.38 -6.96
CA TRP A 406 22.01 20.80 -7.28
C TRP A 406 22.08 19.29 -7.55
N ASP A 407 23.23 18.81 -8.03
CA ASP A 407 23.48 17.38 -8.31
C ASP A 407 23.48 16.53 -7.03
N ASP A 408 24.18 16.97 -5.98
CA ASP A 408 24.16 16.32 -4.66
C ASP A 408 22.73 16.26 -4.08
N VAL A 409 21.97 17.35 -4.24
CA VAL A 409 20.58 17.45 -3.77
C VAL A 409 19.68 16.48 -4.57
N ALA A 410 19.84 16.42 -5.89
CA ALA A 410 19.09 15.51 -6.76
C ALA A 410 19.44 14.03 -6.48
N VAL A 411 20.72 13.70 -6.30
CA VAL A 411 21.18 12.35 -5.90
C VAL A 411 20.60 11.97 -4.54
N TRP A 412 20.60 12.88 -3.57
CA TRP A 412 19.99 12.60 -2.26
C TRP A 412 18.49 12.33 -2.37
N TRP A 413 17.71 13.21 -3.03
CA TRP A 413 16.26 13.01 -3.19
C TRP A 413 15.94 11.72 -3.98
N GLY A 414 16.75 11.38 -4.99
CA GLY A 414 16.64 10.13 -5.74
C GLY A 414 16.84 8.89 -4.87
N VAL A 415 17.95 8.83 -4.13
CA VAL A 415 18.25 7.69 -3.23
C VAL A 415 17.29 7.64 -2.03
N ALA A 416 16.87 8.78 -1.50
CA ALA A 416 15.84 8.88 -0.47
C ALA A 416 14.50 8.30 -0.96
N THR A 417 14.06 8.68 -2.16
CA THR A 417 12.83 8.14 -2.77
C THR A 417 12.96 6.63 -3.03
N LEU A 418 14.12 6.16 -3.49
CA LEU A 418 14.39 4.74 -3.71
C LEU A 418 14.37 3.92 -2.41
N LYS A 419 15.02 4.40 -1.35
CA LYS A 419 14.98 3.78 -0.01
C LYS A 419 13.56 3.67 0.52
N MET A 420 12.81 4.78 0.50
CA MET A 420 11.43 4.81 1.00
C MET A 420 10.54 3.86 0.20
N THR A 421 10.58 3.91 -1.13
CA THR A 421 9.75 3.04 -1.98
C THR A 421 10.10 1.56 -1.83
N LEU A 422 11.38 1.17 -1.87
CA LEU A 422 11.80 -0.22 -1.70
C LEU A 422 11.44 -0.74 -0.29
N GLY A 423 11.76 0.02 0.75
CA GLY A 423 11.52 -0.39 2.14
C GLY A 423 10.04 -0.53 2.47
N ILE A 424 9.20 0.40 2.01
CA ILE A 424 7.74 0.30 2.14
C ILE A 424 7.22 -0.94 1.39
N LEU A 425 7.66 -1.18 0.15
CA LEU A 425 7.24 -2.36 -0.63
C LEU A 425 7.62 -3.67 0.06
N VAL A 426 8.82 -3.77 0.66
CA VAL A 426 9.25 -4.94 1.44
C VAL A 426 8.38 -5.12 2.68
N ILE A 427 8.09 -4.05 3.43
CA ILE A 427 7.22 -4.09 4.63
C ILE A 427 5.81 -4.58 4.28
N PHE A 428 5.19 -4.07 3.20
CA PHE A 428 3.87 -4.53 2.75
C PHE A 428 3.90 -5.98 2.22
N THR A 429 4.96 -6.35 1.50
CA THR A 429 5.14 -7.72 0.98
C THR A 429 5.26 -8.73 2.13
N TRP A 430 6.09 -8.43 3.14
CA TRP A 430 6.17 -9.23 4.37
C TRP A 430 4.81 -9.35 5.05
N ARG A 431 4.08 -8.23 5.23
CA ARG A 431 2.77 -8.23 5.90
C ARG A 431 1.78 -9.20 5.25
N LEU A 432 1.70 -9.19 3.91
CA LEU A 432 0.83 -10.07 3.13
C LEU A 432 1.27 -11.55 3.21
N LEU A 433 2.56 -11.82 3.02
CA LEU A 433 3.10 -13.19 3.04
C LEU A 433 3.01 -13.82 4.42
N ALA A 434 3.47 -13.11 5.47
CA ALA A 434 3.47 -13.61 6.84
C ALA A 434 2.03 -13.85 7.35
N LYS A 435 1.10 -12.91 7.11
CA LYS A 435 -0.33 -13.11 7.45
C LYS A 435 -0.90 -14.35 6.75
N SER A 436 -0.68 -14.48 5.44
CA SER A 436 -1.18 -15.62 4.66
C SER A 436 -0.62 -16.96 5.14
N ALA A 437 0.68 -17.02 5.44
CA ALA A 437 1.32 -18.22 5.99
C ALA A 437 0.79 -18.58 7.38
N LEU A 438 0.60 -17.60 8.27
CA LEU A 438 0.12 -17.83 9.63
C LEU A 438 -1.36 -18.26 9.67
N HIS A 439 -2.22 -17.73 8.78
CA HIS A 439 -3.60 -18.21 8.65
C HIS A 439 -3.68 -19.69 8.18
N LEU A 440 -2.64 -20.22 7.53
CA LEU A 440 -2.52 -21.64 7.19
C LEU A 440 -1.92 -22.48 8.32
N ILE A 441 -0.88 -21.97 8.99
CA ILE A 441 -0.07 -22.72 9.99
C ILE A 441 -0.69 -22.71 11.39
N LEU A 442 -1.30 -21.61 11.83
CA LEU A 442 -1.79 -21.49 13.20
C LEU A 442 -3.02 -22.36 13.50
N PRO A 443 -4.08 -22.42 12.66
CA PRO A 443 -5.25 -23.24 12.98
C PRO A 443 -5.00 -24.75 13.19
N PRO A 444 -4.15 -25.47 12.41
CA PRO A 444 -3.78 -26.84 12.78
C PRO A 444 -2.89 -26.89 14.03
N THR A 445 -1.99 -25.93 14.24
CA THR A 445 -1.10 -25.88 15.42
C THR A 445 -1.87 -25.68 16.72
N PHE A 446 -2.81 -24.74 16.75
CA PHE A 446 -3.68 -24.50 17.92
C PHE A 446 -4.55 -25.73 18.22
N ARG A 447 -5.10 -26.41 17.20
CA ARG A 447 -5.87 -27.66 17.38
C ARG A 447 -5.03 -28.86 17.83
N LEU A 448 -3.71 -28.83 17.64
CA LEU A 448 -2.78 -29.79 18.22
C LEU A 448 -2.51 -29.45 19.69
N LEU A 449 -2.17 -28.19 19.99
CA LEU A 449 -1.90 -27.72 21.35
C LEU A 449 -3.12 -27.84 22.29
N ALA A 450 -4.33 -27.60 21.78
CA ALA A 450 -5.60 -27.73 22.50
C ALA A 450 -5.91 -29.17 22.97
N ARG A 451 -5.16 -30.19 22.50
CA ARG A 451 -5.25 -31.57 23.01
C ARG A 451 -4.39 -31.81 24.25
N VAL A 452 -3.46 -30.91 24.55
CA VAL A 452 -2.45 -31.04 25.61
C VAL A 452 -2.60 -29.94 26.67
N PHE A 453 -2.98 -28.74 26.25
CA PHE A 453 -3.13 -27.56 27.12
C PHE A 453 -4.46 -26.85 26.86
N GLN A 454 -5.11 -26.37 27.92
CA GLN A 454 -6.26 -25.47 27.78
C GLN A 454 -5.77 -24.08 27.35
N LEU A 455 -5.98 -23.74 26.07
CA LEU A 455 -5.61 -22.43 25.52
C LEU A 455 -6.53 -21.33 26.08
N PRO A 456 -5.99 -20.13 26.39
CA PRO A 456 -6.80 -19.01 26.88
C PRO A 456 -7.63 -18.41 25.75
N ASN A 457 -8.97 -18.40 25.89
CA ASN A 457 -9.86 -17.68 24.98
C ASN A 457 -10.20 -16.26 25.49
N ARG A 458 -10.68 -15.40 24.59
CA ARG A 458 -11.16 -14.05 24.88
C ARG A 458 -12.61 -13.92 24.40
N ARG A 459 -13.44 -13.18 25.14
CA ARG A 459 -14.92 -13.17 25.00
C ARG A 459 -15.50 -13.04 23.58
N PHE A 460 -14.84 -12.29 22.69
CA PHE A 460 -15.31 -12.04 21.31
C PHE A 460 -14.56 -12.85 20.24
N TYR A 461 -13.64 -13.73 20.66
CA TYR A 461 -12.72 -14.45 19.77
C TYR A 461 -13.11 -15.92 19.68
N THR A 462 -13.38 -16.37 18.46
CA THR A 462 -13.71 -17.77 18.16
C THR A 462 -12.46 -18.63 18.44
N PRO A 463 -12.54 -19.70 19.26
CA PRO A 463 -11.40 -20.56 19.54
C PRO A 463 -11.13 -21.55 18.38
N ALA A 464 -9.86 -21.92 18.18
CA ALA A 464 -9.41 -22.81 17.10
C ALA A 464 -10.04 -24.21 17.10
N THR A 465 -10.68 -24.62 18.20
CA THR A 465 -11.48 -25.85 18.27
C THR A 465 -12.79 -25.77 17.49
N GLU A 466 -13.35 -24.58 17.28
CA GLU A 466 -14.69 -24.36 16.72
C GLU A 466 -14.69 -24.04 15.22
N TYR A 467 -13.54 -23.68 14.64
CA TYR A 467 -13.41 -23.39 13.19
C TYR A 467 -12.37 -24.28 12.50
N LYS A 468 -12.59 -24.58 11.21
CA LYS A 468 -11.69 -25.44 10.41
C LYS A 468 -10.58 -24.67 9.69
N SER A 469 -10.84 -23.40 9.37
CA SER A 469 -9.98 -22.47 8.62
C SER A 469 -10.38 -21.03 8.96
N VAL A 470 -9.42 -20.14 9.17
CA VAL A 470 -9.68 -18.69 9.13
C VAL A 470 -9.88 -18.29 7.66
N PRO A 471 -10.78 -17.36 7.31
CA PRO A 471 -10.79 -16.74 5.99
C PRO A 471 -9.43 -16.10 5.70
N SER A 472 -8.67 -16.68 4.78
CA SER A 472 -7.49 -16.05 4.20
C SER A 472 -7.92 -14.85 3.36
N GLU A 473 -7.09 -13.79 3.30
CA GLU A 473 -7.36 -12.64 2.43
C GLU A 473 -7.56 -13.10 0.98
N PHE A 474 -6.76 -14.07 0.54
CA PHE A 474 -7.06 -14.90 -0.64
C PHE A 474 -8.12 -15.96 -0.30
N ALA A 475 -9.40 -15.67 -0.52
CA ALA A 475 -10.43 -16.72 -0.52
C ALA A 475 -10.38 -17.44 -1.87
N VAL A 476 -9.96 -18.70 -1.87
CA VAL A 476 -10.03 -19.57 -3.05
C VAL A 476 -11.48 -20.02 -3.19
N THR A 477 -12.18 -19.55 -4.23
CA THR A 477 -13.52 -20.06 -4.53
C THR A 477 -13.46 -21.52 -4.99
N PRO A 478 -14.59 -22.27 -5.02
CA PRO A 478 -14.60 -23.64 -5.57
C PRO A 478 -14.15 -23.77 -7.04
N GLN A 479 -13.93 -22.66 -7.75
CA GLN A 479 -13.38 -22.60 -9.11
C GLN A 479 -11.86 -22.34 -9.15
N GLY A 480 -11.17 -22.25 -8.01
CA GLY A 480 -9.71 -22.07 -7.92
C GLY A 480 -9.22 -20.63 -8.11
N LEU A 481 -10.12 -19.65 -8.26
CA LEU A 481 -9.75 -18.24 -8.38
C LEU A 481 -9.62 -17.61 -6.98
N GLY A 482 -8.47 -16.98 -6.71
CA GLY A 482 -8.23 -16.29 -5.45
C GLY A 482 -8.87 -14.89 -5.43
N VAL A 483 -9.95 -14.73 -4.67
CA VAL A 483 -10.61 -13.43 -4.45
C VAL A 483 -10.02 -12.78 -3.21
N LEU A 484 -9.50 -11.55 -3.35
CA LEU A 484 -9.06 -10.74 -2.22
C LEU A 484 -10.27 -10.19 -1.45
N HIS A 485 -10.54 -10.72 -0.26
CA HIS A 485 -11.53 -10.14 0.66
C HIS A 485 -10.90 -9.03 1.50
N PRO A 486 -11.31 -7.75 1.35
CA PRO A 486 -10.89 -6.68 2.24
C PRO A 486 -11.55 -6.87 3.62
N ILE A 487 -10.74 -7.11 4.64
CA ILE A 487 -11.14 -6.95 6.04
C ILE A 487 -10.86 -5.49 6.43
N PRO A 488 -11.81 -4.75 7.03
CA PRO A 488 -11.74 -3.29 7.16
C PRO A 488 -10.77 -2.82 8.26
N SER A 489 -9.47 -2.84 7.96
CA SER A 489 -8.41 -2.30 8.84
C SER A 489 -7.16 -1.78 8.11
N VAL A 490 -7.15 -1.76 6.76
CA VAL A 490 -5.97 -1.39 5.97
C VAL A 490 -6.28 -0.50 4.76
N ILE A 491 -7.41 -0.72 4.08
CA ILE A 491 -7.80 0.01 2.85
C ILE A 491 -9.13 0.76 3.06
N ASP A 492 -9.39 1.20 4.31
CA ASP A 492 -10.32 2.29 4.61
C ASP A 492 -9.61 3.66 4.47
N LEU A 493 -8.77 3.80 3.43
CA LEU A 493 -8.63 5.13 2.82
C LEU A 493 -9.98 5.42 2.17
N PRO A 494 -10.65 6.54 2.49
CA PRO A 494 -11.73 7.03 1.65
C PRO A 494 -11.23 7.16 0.22
N SER A 495 -12.02 6.74 -0.75
CA SER A 495 -11.81 7.14 -2.15
C SER A 495 -11.82 8.66 -2.22
N GLN A 496 -10.66 9.30 -2.41
CA GLN A 496 -10.51 10.77 -2.43
C GLN A 496 -11.05 11.42 -3.73
N VAL A 497 -12.33 11.18 -4.01
CA VAL A 497 -13.26 12.13 -4.65
C VAL A 497 -14.63 11.83 -4.02
N GLY A 498 -15.18 12.71 -3.19
CA GLY A 498 -16.48 12.40 -2.55
C GLY A 498 -16.93 13.18 -1.32
N VAL A 499 -16.15 14.12 -0.77
CA VAL A 499 -16.74 15.11 0.17
C VAL A 499 -17.37 16.23 -0.66
N GLY A 500 -18.61 16.00 -1.08
CA GLY A 500 -19.44 17.02 -1.72
C GLY A 500 -19.80 18.11 -0.73
N ILE A 501 -19.00 19.18 -0.70
CA ILE A 501 -19.46 20.47 -0.20
C ILE A 501 -19.99 21.21 -1.42
N ASP A 502 -21.32 21.25 -1.56
CA ASP A 502 -21.98 21.94 -2.66
C ASP A 502 -21.72 23.45 -2.55
N MET A 503 -20.71 23.91 -3.28
CA MET A 503 -20.48 25.32 -3.58
C MET A 503 -20.88 25.59 -5.03
N ASP A 504 -22.07 26.16 -5.19
CA ASP A 504 -22.56 26.71 -6.46
C ASP A 504 -21.72 27.94 -6.86
N GLU A 505 -20.60 27.71 -7.54
CA GLU A 505 -19.88 28.76 -8.29
C GLU A 505 -19.80 28.41 -9.78
N GLY A 506 -20.88 28.76 -10.49
CA GLY A 506 -20.90 28.73 -11.94
C GLY A 506 -20.07 29.85 -12.57
N ALA A 507 -19.22 29.47 -13.52
CA ALA A 507 -18.66 30.34 -14.58
C ALA A 507 -18.00 31.67 -14.14
N SER A 508 -16.73 31.59 -13.71
CA SER A 508 -15.80 32.72 -13.86
C SER A 508 -15.42 32.94 -15.33
N ALA A 509 -16.35 33.54 -16.09
CA ALA A 509 -16.01 34.34 -17.26
C ALA A 509 -15.72 35.79 -16.82
N SER A 510 -14.82 36.48 -17.52
CA SER A 510 -14.42 37.85 -17.20
C SER A 510 -15.56 38.85 -17.31
N VAL A 511 -15.63 39.84 -16.39
CA VAL A 511 -15.73 41.28 -16.73
C VAL A 511 -15.53 42.16 -15.48
N SER A 512 -15.26 43.45 -15.71
CA SER A 512 -14.89 44.46 -14.71
C SER A 512 -16.05 45.09 -13.91
N LYS A 513 -15.72 45.62 -12.72
CA LYS A 513 -16.35 46.78 -12.04
C LYS A 513 -17.84 46.72 -11.66
N GLY A 514 -18.09 46.45 -10.37
CA GLY A 514 -18.77 47.39 -9.47
C GLY A 514 -20.28 47.23 -9.21
N GLY A 515 -20.73 47.73 -8.05
CA GLY A 515 -22.13 48.15 -7.84
C GLY A 515 -23.05 47.25 -6.97
N THR A 516 -22.91 47.35 -5.64
CA THR A 516 -24.01 47.52 -4.65
C THR A 516 -25.32 46.69 -4.65
N ALA A 517 -25.73 46.32 -3.42
CA ALA A 517 -27.13 46.25 -2.89
C ALA A 517 -27.95 44.93 -2.94
N ALA A 518 -27.77 44.12 -1.89
CA ALA A 518 -28.77 43.78 -0.85
C ALA A 518 -30.15 43.12 -1.14
N LYS A 519 -30.45 42.10 -0.30
CA LYS A 519 -31.80 41.63 0.18
C LYS A 519 -32.70 40.91 -0.87
N GLU A 520 -33.71 40.09 -0.50
CA GLU A 520 -34.26 39.66 0.81
C GLU A 520 -34.83 38.21 0.77
N VAL A 521 -35.26 37.67 1.92
CA VAL A 521 -35.78 36.29 2.09
C VAL A 521 -37.33 36.23 2.12
N LYS A 522 -37.96 35.18 1.57
CA LYS A 522 -39.34 34.77 1.92
C LYS A 522 -39.65 33.27 1.73
N LEU A 523 -40.72 32.80 2.37
CA LEU A 523 -41.03 31.37 2.61
C LEU A 523 -42.32 30.86 1.90
N ARG A 524 -42.51 29.53 1.99
CA ARG A 524 -43.77 28.72 2.06
C ARG A 524 -44.43 28.17 0.77
N ASN A 525 -44.13 26.90 0.49
CA ASN A 525 -44.99 25.71 0.72
C ASN A 525 -46.50 25.72 0.33
N VAL A 526 -46.97 24.73 -0.47
CA VAL A 526 -48.24 23.95 -0.33
C VAL A 526 -48.39 22.87 -1.44
N ASN A 527 -49.23 21.84 -1.21
CA ASN A 527 -49.44 20.64 -2.05
C ASN A 527 -50.44 20.79 -3.22
N GLY A 528 -50.34 19.90 -4.22
CA GLY A 528 -51.50 19.11 -4.69
C GLY A 528 -51.82 19.06 -6.21
N GLY A 529 -52.42 17.94 -6.64
CA GLY A 529 -53.16 17.82 -7.92
C GLY A 529 -52.46 17.04 -9.06
N ALA A 530 -53.24 16.40 -9.94
CA ALA A 530 -52.75 15.61 -11.07
C ALA A 530 -53.68 15.64 -12.29
N THR A 531 -53.14 15.58 -13.53
CA THR A 531 -53.43 14.56 -14.57
C THR A 531 -52.90 14.91 -15.99
N LYS A 532 -52.51 13.87 -16.74
CA LYS A 532 -52.50 13.68 -18.22
C LYS A 532 -52.04 14.83 -19.17
N GLY A 533 -50.99 14.56 -19.95
CA GLY A 533 -50.60 15.30 -21.18
C GLY A 533 -49.51 14.55 -21.97
N SER A 534 -49.34 14.82 -23.28
CA SER A 534 -48.56 13.94 -24.19
C SER A 534 -47.29 14.54 -24.82
N VAL A 535 -46.18 13.80 -24.70
CA VAL A 535 -45.09 13.60 -25.69
C VAL A 535 -44.47 14.84 -26.38
N LYS A 536 -43.21 15.15 -26.02
CA LYS A 536 -42.08 15.14 -26.98
C LYS A 536 -40.69 15.22 -26.31
N LEU A 537 -39.78 14.40 -26.86
CA LEU A 537 -38.31 14.53 -26.99
C LEU A 537 -37.41 14.91 -25.79
N ALA A 538 -36.25 14.24 -25.74
CA ALA A 538 -35.03 14.55 -24.99
C ALA A 538 -35.10 14.57 -23.46
N ASN A 539 -34.30 13.70 -22.81
CA ASN A 539 -33.41 14.17 -21.76
C ASN A 539 -32.26 13.19 -21.47
N ASN A 540 -31.21 13.71 -20.81
CA ASN A 540 -30.05 12.94 -20.35
C ASN A 540 -30.45 11.84 -19.38
N VAL A 541 -30.04 10.59 -19.64
CA VAL A 541 -30.05 9.55 -18.61
C VAL A 541 -28.77 9.69 -17.78
N GLN A 542 -28.84 10.48 -16.72
CA GLN A 542 -27.87 10.36 -15.62
C GLN A 542 -27.94 8.93 -15.07
N VAL A 543 -26.83 8.18 -15.13
CA VAL A 543 -26.72 6.92 -14.40
C VAL A 543 -26.52 7.27 -12.92
N LYS A 544 -27.64 7.53 -12.24
CA LYS A 544 -27.66 7.67 -10.78
C LYS A 544 -27.23 6.33 -10.18
N LEU A 545 -25.98 6.28 -9.69
CA LEU A 545 -25.49 5.19 -8.86
C LEU A 545 -26.29 5.18 -7.56
N VAL A 546 -27.43 4.47 -7.59
CA VAL A 546 -28.10 4.01 -6.37
C VAL A 546 -27.24 2.89 -5.82
N VAL A 547 -26.24 3.28 -5.01
CA VAL A 547 -25.66 2.38 -4.03
C VAL A 547 -26.80 2.01 -3.08
N ASN A 548 -27.06 0.71 -2.92
CA ASN A 548 -28.01 0.23 -1.93
C ASN A 548 -27.31 0.26 -0.56
N ASP A 549 -27.28 1.44 0.09
CA ASP A 549 -26.74 1.58 1.46
C ASP A 549 -27.51 0.72 2.50
N GLU A 550 -28.68 0.19 2.10
CA GLU A 550 -29.45 -0.84 2.79
C GLU A 550 -28.74 -2.21 2.93
N GLU A 551 -27.82 -2.58 2.03
CA GLU A 551 -27.13 -3.89 2.06
C GLU A 551 -25.89 -3.91 2.99
N ALA A 552 -25.47 -2.76 3.53
CA ALA A 552 -24.43 -2.66 4.57
C ALA A 552 -24.92 -3.09 5.98
N LYS A 553 -26.11 -3.70 6.10
CA LYS A 553 -26.73 -4.10 7.37
C LYS A 553 -26.10 -5.35 7.99
N GLY A 554 -24.91 -5.16 8.56
CA GLY A 554 -24.51 -5.84 9.80
C GLY A 554 -24.28 -7.35 9.74
N VAL A 555 -23.48 -7.84 8.79
CA VAL A 555 -22.80 -9.14 8.99
C VAL A 555 -21.81 -8.98 10.15
N PRO A 556 -21.91 -9.73 11.25
CA PRO A 556 -20.97 -9.61 12.35
C PRO A 556 -19.60 -10.13 11.92
N VAL A 557 -18.57 -9.29 12.05
CA VAL A 557 -17.18 -9.69 11.87
C VAL A 557 -16.85 -10.75 12.92
N LYS A 558 -16.27 -11.87 12.50
CA LYS A 558 -15.79 -12.91 13.41
C LYS A 558 -14.29 -12.74 13.61
N HIS A 559 -13.88 -12.50 14.85
CA HIS A 559 -12.49 -12.50 15.27
C HIS A 559 -12.09 -13.93 15.64
N TYR A 560 -10.87 -14.33 15.32
CA TYR A 560 -10.33 -15.68 15.58
C TYR A 560 -9.14 -15.59 16.54
N ASP A 561 -9.00 -16.55 17.45
CA ASP A 561 -7.87 -16.60 18.40
C ASP A 561 -6.48 -16.57 17.71
N ALA A 562 -6.36 -17.20 16.54
CA ALA A 562 -5.16 -17.16 15.70
C ALA A 562 -4.83 -15.76 15.15
N ASP A 563 -5.80 -14.83 15.04
CA ASP A 563 -5.54 -13.46 14.57
C ASP A 563 -4.65 -12.68 15.57
N VAL A 564 -4.75 -13.01 16.87
CA VAL A 564 -3.94 -12.39 17.94
C VAL A 564 -2.46 -12.70 17.72
N LEU A 565 -2.11 -13.99 17.63
CA LEU A 565 -0.72 -14.39 17.41
C LEU A 565 -0.23 -14.03 16.00
N THR A 566 -1.13 -14.00 15.00
CA THR A 566 -0.81 -13.49 13.67
C THR A 566 -0.36 -12.03 13.73
N LYS A 567 -1.11 -11.17 14.45
CA LYS A 567 -0.72 -9.78 14.68
C LYS A 567 0.65 -9.70 15.36
N VAL A 568 0.90 -10.49 16.42
CA VAL A 568 2.20 -10.48 17.11
C VAL A 568 3.37 -10.77 16.15
N ILE A 569 3.31 -11.88 15.42
CA ILE A 569 4.42 -12.30 14.55
C ILE A 569 4.59 -11.35 13.35
N VAL A 570 3.48 -10.91 12.74
CA VAL A 570 3.52 -9.97 11.60
C VAL A 570 4.15 -8.64 12.01
N TYR A 571 3.69 -8.04 13.12
CA TYR A 571 4.16 -6.72 13.56
C TYR A 571 5.56 -6.74 14.16
N ALA A 572 5.94 -7.79 14.88
CA ALA A 572 7.32 -7.98 15.30
C ALA A 572 8.26 -8.13 14.09
N GLY A 573 7.86 -8.88 13.08
CA GLY A 573 8.61 -9.00 11.82
C GLY A 573 8.74 -7.69 11.06
N ILE A 574 7.68 -6.85 11.03
CA ILE A 574 7.74 -5.50 10.44
C ILE A 574 8.80 -4.64 11.14
N ALA A 575 8.87 -4.68 12.48
CA ALA A 575 9.90 -3.97 13.23
C ALA A 575 11.32 -4.47 12.89
N ILE A 576 11.56 -5.78 12.95
CA ILE A 576 12.88 -6.38 12.63
C ILE A 576 13.31 -6.01 11.20
N LEU A 577 12.39 -6.05 10.23
CA LEU A 577 12.68 -5.66 8.86
C LEU A 577 12.97 -4.15 8.72
N ALA A 578 12.17 -3.28 9.32
CA ALA A 578 12.29 -1.83 9.16
C ALA A 578 13.48 -1.22 9.91
N ILE A 579 13.85 -1.80 11.06
CA ILE A 579 14.86 -1.25 11.99
C ILE A 579 16.23 -1.89 11.77
N GLU A 580 16.29 -3.20 11.56
CA GLU A 580 17.55 -3.95 11.52
C GLU A 580 17.92 -4.37 10.09
N LEU A 581 17.04 -5.11 9.39
CA LEU A 581 17.42 -5.71 8.10
C LEU A 581 17.49 -4.70 6.96
N LEU A 582 16.48 -3.84 6.79
CA LEU A 582 16.45 -2.89 5.68
C LEU A 582 17.60 -1.87 5.73
N PRO A 583 17.87 -1.17 6.85
CA PRO A 583 19.04 -0.29 6.97
C PRO A 583 20.37 -0.99 6.67
N LEU A 584 20.55 -2.23 7.15
CA LEU A 584 21.74 -3.03 6.84
C LEU A 584 21.84 -3.33 5.34
N THR A 585 20.76 -3.80 4.70
CA THR A 585 20.77 -4.06 3.25
C THR A 585 21.01 -2.79 2.43
N PHE A 586 20.45 -1.64 2.84
CA PHE A 586 20.74 -0.37 2.19
C PHE A 586 22.21 0.05 2.31
N ASN A 587 22.85 -0.21 3.46
CA ASN A 587 24.29 0.03 3.62
C ASN A 587 25.12 -0.90 2.72
N LEU A 588 24.84 -2.22 2.76
CA LEU A 588 25.50 -3.23 1.93
C LEU A 588 25.31 -3.01 0.41
N MET A 589 24.19 -2.40 -0.01
CA MET A 589 23.93 -2.02 -1.41
C MET A 589 24.58 -0.67 -1.83
N GLY A 590 25.34 -0.01 -0.96
CA GLY A 590 25.95 1.30 -1.24
C GLY A 590 24.95 2.48 -1.24
N LEU A 591 23.70 2.25 -0.82
CA LEU A 591 22.68 3.30 -0.69
C LEU A 591 22.86 4.13 0.61
N GLY A 592 23.79 3.73 1.48
CA GLY A 592 24.40 4.60 2.50
C GLY A 592 25.39 5.58 1.86
N VAL A 593 24.88 6.56 1.11
CA VAL A 593 25.70 7.48 0.31
C VAL A 593 26.65 8.29 1.20
N LYS A 594 27.96 8.12 1.01
CA LYS A 594 28.99 9.03 1.53
C LYS A 594 29.18 10.19 0.56
N SER A 595 29.68 11.33 1.05
CA SER A 595 29.86 12.52 0.23
C SER A 595 30.66 12.20 -1.05
N TRP A 596 30.07 12.42 -2.23
CA TRP A 596 30.61 11.94 -3.51
C TRP A 596 31.98 12.52 -3.88
N VAL A 597 32.39 13.61 -3.23
CA VAL A 597 33.73 14.21 -3.28
C VAL A 597 34.87 13.17 -3.18
N ASN A 598 34.71 12.15 -2.33
CA ASN A 598 35.78 11.16 -2.12
C ASN A 598 35.81 10.03 -3.17
N PHE A 599 34.79 9.88 -4.02
CA PHE A 599 34.76 8.79 -5.00
C PHE A 599 35.61 9.09 -6.24
N ILE A 600 35.83 10.37 -6.55
CA ILE A 600 36.69 10.82 -7.65
C ILE A 600 38.17 10.50 -7.35
N PHE A 601 38.64 10.77 -6.12
CA PHE A 601 40.02 10.46 -5.70
C PHE A 601 40.28 8.97 -5.40
N ALA A 602 39.23 8.16 -5.26
CA ALA A 602 39.35 6.72 -5.04
C ALA A 602 39.77 5.92 -6.29
N PHE A 603 39.69 6.52 -7.50
CA PHE A 603 40.11 5.86 -8.74
C PHE A 603 41.60 6.04 -9.07
N ASP A 604 42.25 7.12 -8.59
CA ASP A 604 43.71 7.32 -8.78
C ASP A 604 44.55 6.36 -7.92
N THR A 605 43.98 5.76 -6.87
CA THR A 605 44.68 4.82 -5.97
C THR A 605 44.66 3.36 -6.44
N LEU A 606 44.30 3.12 -7.70
CA LEU A 606 44.58 1.86 -8.43
C LEU A 606 45.65 2.03 -9.53
N ALA A 607 46.43 3.12 -9.49
CA ALA A 607 47.72 3.15 -10.16
C ALA A 607 48.64 2.04 -9.62
N ILE A 608 49.36 1.37 -10.51
CA ILE A 608 50.36 0.35 -10.16
C ILE A 608 51.46 1.05 -9.34
N PRO A 609 51.89 0.52 -8.18
CA PRO A 609 53.02 1.08 -7.46
C PRO A 609 54.30 0.88 -8.27
N ASP A 610 54.93 1.97 -8.70
CA ASP A 610 56.24 1.93 -9.34
C ASP A 610 57.28 1.27 -8.42
N PRO A 611 58.23 0.49 -8.98
CA PRO A 611 59.25 -0.18 -8.17
C PRO A 611 60.14 0.87 -7.48
N PRO A 612 60.50 0.68 -6.19
CA PRO A 612 61.24 1.68 -5.44
C PRO A 612 62.65 1.87 -6.01
N SER A 613 62.90 3.04 -6.59
CA SER A 613 64.25 3.46 -6.99
C SER A 613 65.10 3.69 -5.74
N ASN A 614 66.05 2.80 -5.46
CA ASN A 614 67.15 3.12 -4.57
C ASN A 614 68.45 2.44 -4.99
N SER A 615 69.57 3.06 -4.66
CA SER A 615 70.87 2.77 -5.29
C SER A 615 71.73 1.75 -4.54
N ASN A 616 72.61 1.13 -5.31
CA ASN A 616 73.92 0.58 -4.91
C ASN A 616 73.98 -0.31 -3.64
N SER A 617 73.94 -1.63 -3.86
CA SER A 617 74.84 -2.56 -3.17
C SER A 617 75.24 -3.70 -4.12
N GLU A 618 76.39 -4.32 -3.85
CA GLU A 618 77.11 -5.20 -4.77
C GLU A 618 76.90 -6.70 -4.47
N PHE A 619 77.15 -7.55 -5.47
CA PHE A 619 77.34 -9.02 -5.38
C PHE A 619 76.08 -9.82 -4.94
N GLU A 620 75.95 -11.15 -5.13
CA GLU A 620 76.88 -12.15 -5.69
C GLU A 620 76.20 -13.16 -6.66
N PHE A 621 76.55 -14.45 -6.65
CA PHE A 621 76.58 -15.32 -7.84
C PHE A 621 75.79 -16.64 -7.68
N ARG A 622 74.97 -16.95 -8.71
CA ARG A 622 74.66 -18.30 -9.27
C ARG A 622 73.97 -19.42 -8.45
N ASP A 623 73.36 -20.32 -9.25
CA ASP A 623 73.05 -21.75 -9.05
C ASP A 623 72.27 -22.15 -7.77
N THR A 624 71.12 -22.82 -7.87
CA THR A 624 71.13 -24.27 -8.16
C THR A 624 69.77 -24.88 -8.58
N PHE A 625 69.84 -25.71 -9.62
CA PHE A 625 69.16 -27.00 -9.83
C PHE A 625 67.62 -27.19 -9.79
N SER A 626 67.21 -28.23 -10.53
CA SER A 626 65.84 -28.71 -10.70
C SER A 626 65.76 -30.24 -10.53
N ALA A 627 64.53 -30.76 -10.55
CA ALA A 627 64.11 -32.17 -10.72
C ALA A 627 64.19 -33.16 -9.54
N SER A 628 63.05 -33.79 -9.25
CA SER A 628 62.87 -35.23 -8.97
C SER A 628 61.38 -35.63 -9.09
N VAL A 629 61.08 -36.90 -9.37
CA VAL A 629 59.77 -37.38 -9.88
C VAL A 629 59.43 -38.79 -9.36
N GLU A 630 58.12 -39.08 -9.15
CA GLU A 630 57.51 -40.42 -8.91
C GLU A 630 57.82 -41.13 -7.56
N LYS A 631 57.12 -42.19 -7.10
CA LYS A 631 56.22 -43.18 -7.75
C LYS A 631 55.23 -43.86 -6.75
N GLY A 632 54.07 -44.38 -7.20
CA GLY A 632 53.26 -45.39 -6.45
C GLY A 632 51.74 -45.43 -6.77
N ALA A 633 51.23 -46.56 -7.28
CA ALA A 633 49.82 -46.84 -7.67
C ALA A 633 49.67 -48.35 -8.07
N PRO A 634 48.56 -48.86 -8.69
CA PRO A 634 47.12 -48.49 -8.73
C PRO A 634 46.33 -49.58 -7.94
N PRO A 635 45.33 -50.39 -8.44
CA PRO A 635 44.15 -50.25 -9.33
C PRO A 635 42.82 -50.46 -8.50
N PRO A 636 41.63 -50.97 -8.97
CA PRO A 636 41.10 -51.34 -10.30
C PRO A 636 39.69 -50.76 -10.63
N PHE A 637 38.78 -51.55 -11.22
CA PHE A 637 37.59 -51.16 -12.04
C PHE A 637 36.54 -52.31 -12.12
N PRO A 638 35.42 -52.28 -12.91
CA PRO A 638 34.73 -51.20 -13.67
C PRO A 638 33.17 -51.11 -13.47
N ARG A 639 32.48 -50.13 -14.11
CA ARG A 639 31.36 -50.34 -15.09
C ARG A 639 30.60 -49.07 -15.55
N HIS A 640 30.59 -48.85 -16.88
CA HIS A 640 29.61 -48.22 -17.80
C HIS A 640 28.86 -46.88 -17.52
N PRO A 641 28.50 -46.12 -18.58
CA PRO A 641 27.89 -44.78 -18.48
C PRO A 641 26.35 -44.76 -18.62
N THR A 642 25.70 -43.83 -17.94
CA THR A 642 24.31 -43.42 -18.20
C THR A 642 24.27 -42.08 -18.95
N ARG A 643 23.57 -42.02 -20.09
CA ARG A 643 23.30 -40.76 -20.80
C ARG A 643 22.37 -39.89 -19.95
N GLN A 644 22.82 -38.68 -19.58
CA GLN A 644 21.87 -37.59 -19.34
C GLN A 644 21.53 -36.91 -20.69
N PRO A 645 20.29 -36.44 -20.90
CA PRO A 645 19.95 -35.63 -22.06
C PRO A 645 20.65 -34.25 -21.99
N PRO A 646 20.91 -33.58 -23.12
CA PRO A 646 21.42 -32.22 -23.10
C PRO A 646 20.40 -31.28 -22.42
N PRO A 647 20.84 -30.31 -21.60
CA PRO A 647 19.94 -29.31 -21.04
C PRO A 647 19.32 -28.46 -22.16
N PHE A 648 18.02 -28.18 -22.04
CA PHE A 648 17.28 -27.40 -23.04
C PHE A 648 17.88 -25.98 -23.19
N PRO A 649 18.10 -25.48 -24.43
CA PRO A 649 18.67 -24.16 -24.67
C PRO A 649 17.61 -23.07 -24.41
N GLY A 650 17.39 -22.71 -23.14
CA GLY A 650 16.21 -21.93 -22.79
C GLY A 650 16.17 -21.28 -21.42
N HIS A 651 17.28 -20.74 -20.90
CA HIS A 651 17.26 -19.69 -19.85
C HIS A 651 18.52 -18.77 -19.86
N SER A 652 19.68 -19.25 -20.32
CA SER A 652 20.96 -18.49 -20.28
C SER A 652 21.06 -17.29 -21.23
N VAL A 653 20.34 -17.27 -22.35
CA VAL A 653 20.50 -16.27 -23.43
C VAL A 653 20.05 -14.85 -23.04
N PHE A 654 19.28 -14.69 -21.96
CA PHE A 654 18.77 -13.37 -21.54
C PHE A 654 19.74 -12.56 -20.66
N VAL A 655 20.81 -13.16 -20.11
CA VAL A 655 21.59 -12.51 -19.04
C VAL A 655 22.67 -11.55 -19.57
N GLU A 656 23.21 -11.76 -20.78
CA GLU A 656 24.33 -10.96 -21.32
C GLU A 656 23.95 -9.62 -21.98
N TYR A 657 22.66 -9.30 -22.15
CA TYR A 657 22.24 -8.08 -22.87
C TYR A 657 22.25 -6.80 -22.03
N PHE A 658 22.31 -6.89 -20.69
CA PHE A 658 22.07 -5.76 -19.79
C PHE A 658 23.33 -4.92 -19.45
N LYS A 659 24.05 -4.42 -20.48
CA LYS A 659 25.20 -3.50 -20.28
C LYS A 659 25.05 -2.08 -20.83
N HIS A 660 23.95 -1.75 -21.52
CA HIS A 660 23.59 -0.38 -21.85
C HIS A 660 22.09 -0.16 -21.64
N ILE A 661 21.74 0.89 -20.89
CA ILE A 661 20.36 1.40 -20.80
C ILE A 661 20.13 2.28 -22.02
N MET A 662 19.13 1.93 -22.85
CA MET A 662 18.75 2.73 -24.01
C MET A 662 17.32 3.26 -23.87
N THR A 663 17.06 4.43 -24.45
CA THR A 663 15.72 5.02 -24.54
C THR A 663 14.98 4.47 -25.75
N ILE A 664 13.88 3.77 -25.47
CA ILE A 664 13.00 3.12 -26.45
C ILE A 664 11.69 3.90 -26.55
N LEU A 665 11.37 4.39 -27.75
CA LEU A 665 10.12 5.09 -28.04
C LEU A 665 9.07 4.09 -28.54
N ILE A 666 7.86 4.14 -27.98
CA ILE A 666 6.73 3.30 -28.39
C ILE A 666 5.59 4.18 -28.87
N ILE A 667 5.41 4.21 -30.20
CA ILE A 667 4.29 4.90 -30.82
C ILE A 667 3.00 4.14 -30.52
N GLY A 668 1.98 4.85 -30.03
CA GLY A 668 0.71 4.22 -29.63
C GLY A 668 0.81 3.39 -28.35
N GLY A 669 1.77 3.70 -27.46
CA GLY A 669 2.02 2.96 -26.22
C GLY A 669 0.91 2.99 -25.16
N THR A 670 -0.20 3.69 -25.40
CA THR A 670 -1.45 3.56 -24.62
C THR A 670 -2.42 2.49 -25.17
N GLY A 671 -2.15 1.91 -26.34
CA GLY A 671 -2.88 0.76 -26.89
C GLY A 671 -2.41 -0.58 -26.30
N LYS A 672 -3.26 -1.61 -26.32
CA LYS A 672 -3.05 -2.91 -25.65
C LYS A 672 -1.63 -3.49 -25.86
N LEU A 673 -1.19 -3.61 -27.11
CA LEU A 673 0.13 -4.18 -27.44
C LEU A 673 1.27 -3.24 -27.03
N GLY A 674 1.20 -1.96 -27.41
CA GLY A 674 2.24 -0.98 -27.10
C GLY A 674 2.47 -0.82 -25.59
N PHE A 675 1.39 -0.80 -24.81
CA PHE A 675 1.46 -0.78 -23.35
C PHE A 675 2.08 -2.05 -22.76
N SER A 676 1.73 -3.22 -23.29
CA SER A 676 2.27 -4.50 -22.81
C SER A 676 3.77 -4.65 -23.12
N VAL A 677 4.22 -4.18 -24.29
CA VAL A 677 5.65 -4.07 -24.64
C VAL A 677 6.35 -3.04 -23.75
N ALA A 678 5.75 -1.86 -23.52
CA ALA A 678 6.30 -0.85 -22.61
C ALA A 678 6.50 -1.41 -21.19
N LYS A 679 5.48 -2.13 -20.69
CA LYS A 679 5.49 -2.77 -19.37
C LYS A 679 6.62 -3.78 -19.22
N VAL A 680 6.78 -4.71 -20.17
CA VAL A 680 7.86 -5.71 -20.10
C VAL A 680 9.24 -5.05 -20.24
N LEU A 681 9.41 -4.08 -21.13
CA LEU A 681 10.69 -3.39 -21.30
C LEU A 681 11.11 -2.60 -20.05
N GLN A 682 10.19 -1.85 -19.44
CA GLN A 682 10.51 -1.03 -18.27
C GLN A 682 10.55 -1.85 -16.97
N GLN A 683 9.54 -2.70 -16.71
CA GLN A 683 9.38 -3.41 -15.43
C GLN A 683 10.15 -4.74 -15.37
N SER A 684 10.45 -5.38 -16.50
CA SER A 684 11.11 -6.70 -16.55
C SER A 684 12.47 -6.70 -17.25
N MET A 685 12.83 -5.62 -17.96
CA MET A 685 14.10 -5.50 -18.70
C MET A 685 14.86 -4.20 -18.40
N GLY A 686 14.40 -3.38 -17.44
CA GLY A 686 15.12 -2.20 -16.93
C GLY A 686 15.40 -1.10 -17.97
N GLN A 687 14.67 -1.06 -19.08
CA GLN A 687 14.90 -0.10 -20.15
C GLN A 687 14.21 1.24 -19.89
N SER A 688 14.80 2.33 -20.38
CA SER A 688 14.13 3.63 -20.41
C SER A 688 13.07 3.61 -21.51
N VAL A 689 11.79 3.73 -21.15
CA VAL A 689 10.68 3.72 -22.12
C VAL A 689 9.99 5.09 -22.17
N LEU A 690 9.71 5.53 -23.39
CA LEU A 690 8.88 6.70 -23.69
C LEU A 690 7.67 6.22 -24.50
N ILE A 691 6.46 6.41 -23.99
CA ILE A 691 5.22 6.04 -24.72
C ILE A 691 4.56 7.27 -25.32
N THR A 692 3.84 7.10 -26.44
CA THR A 692 3.07 8.19 -27.04
C THR A 692 1.56 8.00 -26.98
N SER A 693 0.85 9.12 -27.01
CA SER A 693 -0.60 9.23 -26.94
C SER A 693 -1.08 10.43 -27.76
N ARG A 694 -2.23 10.32 -28.43
CA ARG A 694 -2.88 11.48 -29.10
C ARG A 694 -3.27 12.59 -28.13
N ARG A 695 -3.49 12.24 -26.86
CA ARG A 695 -3.75 13.18 -25.76
C ARG A 695 -2.47 13.38 -24.94
N ALA A 696 -1.99 14.62 -24.86
CA ALA A 696 -0.74 15.00 -24.19
C ALA A 696 -0.72 14.71 -22.68
N LYS A 697 -1.89 14.75 -22.03
CA LYS A 697 -2.08 14.55 -20.59
C LYS A 697 -3.08 13.42 -20.37
N LEU A 698 -2.66 12.39 -19.63
CA LEU A 698 -3.54 11.41 -18.97
C LEU A 698 -3.42 11.58 -17.45
N GLU A 699 -3.71 12.80 -16.99
CA GLU A 699 -3.54 13.24 -15.59
C GLU A 699 -4.66 12.72 -14.68
N SER A 700 -4.76 11.39 -14.59
CA SER A 700 -5.58 10.72 -13.59
C SER A 700 -4.75 9.61 -12.94
N PRO A 701 -4.59 9.63 -11.59
CA PRO A 701 -3.75 8.67 -10.87
C PRO A 701 -4.31 7.23 -10.89
N ALA A 702 -5.54 7.04 -11.38
CA ALA A 702 -6.16 5.74 -11.60
C ALA A 702 -5.83 5.13 -12.99
N THR A 703 -5.07 5.80 -13.85
CA THR A 703 -4.69 5.26 -15.16
C THR A 703 -3.53 4.26 -15.05
N PRO A 704 -3.53 3.17 -15.85
CA PRO A 704 -2.44 2.19 -15.83
C PRO A 704 -1.11 2.74 -16.41
N PHE A 705 -1.14 3.96 -16.96
CA PHE A 705 -0.01 4.60 -17.62
C PHE A 705 0.81 5.53 -16.71
N LYS A 706 0.40 5.71 -15.44
CA LYS A 706 1.00 6.66 -14.49
C LYS A 706 2.51 6.51 -14.29
N ASP A 707 3.05 5.30 -14.46
CA ASP A 707 4.46 4.98 -14.24
C ASP A 707 5.32 5.10 -15.51
N PHE A 708 4.75 5.65 -16.60
CA PHE A 708 5.43 5.82 -17.89
C PHE A 708 5.50 7.30 -18.29
N ARG A 709 6.59 7.67 -18.96
CA ARG A 709 6.71 8.98 -19.61
C ARG A 709 5.83 9.01 -20.85
N ILE A 710 4.84 9.91 -20.89
CA ILE A 710 3.86 10.04 -21.99
C ILE A 710 4.11 11.34 -22.75
N VAL A 711 4.22 11.26 -24.08
CA VAL A 711 4.34 12.44 -24.97
C VAL A 711 3.22 12.47 -26.00
N GLN A 712 2.78 13.68 -26.38
CA GLN A 712 1.77 13.85 -27.42
C GLN A 712 2.30 13.43 -28.80
N PHE A 713 1.53 12.59 -29.49
CA PHE A 713 1.81 12.17 -30.87
C PHE A 713 0.52 11.81 -31.61
N ASP A 714 0.33 12.33 -32.82
CA ASP A 714 -0.71 11.88 -33.75
C ASP A 714 -0.14 11.79 -35.17
N TRP A 715 -0.43 10.69 -35.87
CA TRP A 715 0.00 10.45 -37.26
C TRP A 715 -0.57 11.46 -38.28
N HIS A 716 -1.51 12.32 -37.87
CA HIS A 716 -2.15 13.33 -38.71
C HIS A 716 -1.80 14.77 -38.29
N ASP A 717 -0.85 14.95 -37.36
CA ASP A 717 -0.35 16.26 -36.92
C ASP A 717 1.19 16.24 -36.83
N ASP A 718 1.82 16.63 -37.94
CA ASP A 718 3.28 16.74 -38.09
C ASP A 718 3.93 17.62 -37.01
N SER A 719 3.20 18.58 -36.43
CA SER A 719 3.70 19.39 -35.30
C SER A 719 3.99 18.54 -34.05
N THR A 720 3.45 17.33 -33.97
CA THR A 720 3.74 16.37 -32.90
C THR A 720 5.03 15.56 -33.13
N PHE A 721 5.53 15.43 -34.36
CA PHE A 721 6.61 14.48 -34.68
C PHE A 721 7.93 14.81 -33.99
N MET A 722 8.22 16.09 -33.73
CA MET A 722 9.39 16.50 -32.94
C MET A 722 9.20 16.32 -31.43
N LYS A 723 7.96 16.28 -30.90
CA LYS A 723 7.68 16.33 -29.45
C LYS A 723 8.41 15.22 -28.65
N PRO A 724 8.50 13.96 -29.09
CA PRO A 724 9.27 12.93 -28.37
C PRO A 724 10.77 13.25 -28.25
N PHE A 725 11.38 13.79 -29.31
CA PHE A 725 12.80 14.14 -29.33
C PHE A 725 13.08 15.41 -28.53
N SER A 726 12.25 16.43 -28.68
CA SER A 726 12.32 17.66 -27.88
C SER A 726 12.12 17.38 -26.38
N TYR A 727 11.19 16.48 -26.02
CA TYR A 727 11.00 16.04 -24.63
C TYR A 727 12.29 15.41 -24.07
N ILE A 728 12.90 14.46 -24.77
CA ILE A 728 14.15 13.83 -24.35
C ILE A 728 15.32 14.82 -24.31
N SER A 729 15.39 15.79 -25.24
CA SER A 729 16.45 16.80 -25.25
C SER A 729 16.32 17.83 -24.13
N TYR A 730 15.09 18.28 -23.83
CA TYR A 730 14.81 19.24 -22.77
C TYR A 730 15.00 18.62 -21.38
N HIS A 731 14.47 17.41 -21.18
CA HIS A 731 14.53 16.73 -19.88
C HIS A 731 15.84 15.97 -19.61
N ARG A 732 16.80 15.90 -20.57
CA ARG A 732 18.12 15.27 -20.32
C ARG A 732 18.87 15.94 -19.16
N THR A 733 18.78 17.26 -19.04
CA THR A 733 19.39 18.03 -17.94
C THR A 733 18.61 17.95 -16.63
N GLU A 734 17.32 17.62 -16.67
CA GLU A 734 16.46 17.55 -15.46
C GLU A 734 16.36 16.13 -14.86
N LEU A 735 16.62 15.08 -15.65
CA LEU A 735 16.49 13.67 -15.25
C LEU A 735 17.80 12.86 -15.36
N GLY A 736 18.93 13.54 -15.58
CA GLY A 736 20.28 12.99 -15.43
C GLY A 736 20.72 11.94 -16.46
N GLU A 737 21.86 11.30 -16.19
CA GLU A 737 22.57 10.42 -17.12
C GLU A 737 21.78 9.16 -17.55
N GLY A 738 20.68 8.83 -16.86
CA GLY A 738 19.80 7.70 -17.21
C GLY A 738 19.01 7.86 -18.51
N ILE A 739 19.12 9.00 -19.22
CA ILE A 739 18.41 9.25 -20.49
C ILE A 739 19.37 9.39 -21.67
N SER A 740 19.66 8.25 -22.32
CA SER A 740 20.25 8.22 -23.66
C SER A 740 19.33 8.91 -24.70
N PRO A 741 19.84 9.29 -25.88
CA PRO A 741 19.00 9.59 -27.04
C PRO A 741 18.02 8.46 -27.34
N ILE A 742 16.91 8.76 -28.02
CA ILE A 742 15.99 7.74 -28.52
C ILE A 742 16.72 6.91 -29.58
N ASP A 743 17.02 5.66 -29.27
CA ASP A 743 17.87 4.80 -30.11
C ASP A 743 17.06 3.73 -30.86
N ARG A 744 15.86 3.41 -30.36
CA ARG A 744 14.98 2.34 -30.85
C ARG A 744 13.53 2.83 -30.86
N VAL A 745 12.77 2.54 -31.92
CA VAL A 745 11.36 2.92 -32.05
C VAL A 745 10.48 1.71 -32.39
N LEU A 746 9.40 1.48 -31.63
CA LEU A 746 8.31 0.60 -32.02
C LEU A 746 7.23 1.43 -32.76
N LEU A 747 6.96 1.05 -34.01
CA LEU A 747 5.96 1.67 -34.88
C LEU A 747 4.67 0.87 -34.85
N ILE A 748 3.61 1.48 -34.30
CA ILE A 748 2.22 1.02 -34.45
C ILE A 748 1.54 1.96 -35.45
N VAL A 749 1.09 1.41 -36.58
CA VAL A 749 0.60 2.15 -37.75
C VAL A 749 -0.75 2.87 -37.49
N PRO A 750 -1.05 3.97 -38.21
CA PRO A 750 -2.42 4.48 -38.29
C PRO A 750 -3.30 3.54 -39.14
N ILE A 751 -4.61 3.57 -38.90
CA ILE A 751 -5.59 2.95 -39.80
C ILE A 751 -5.86 3.95 -40.93
N SER A 752 -5.06 3.87 -42.00
CA SER A 752 -5.17 4.69 -43.21
C SER A 752 -4.53 3.94 -44.38
N MET A 753 -5.18 3.92 -45.54
CA MET A 753 -4.60 3.38 -46.79
C MET A 753 -3.33 4.12 -47.21
N ASN A 754 -3.22 5.41 -46.89
CA ASN A 754 -2.05 6.25 -47.15
C ASN A 754 -1.08 6.30 -45.94
N MET A 755 -1.11 5.28 -45.06
CA MET A 755 -0.27 5.21 -43.85
C MET A 755 1.22 5.48 -44.10
N LEU A 756 1.77 5.12 -45.26
CA LEU A 756 3.17 5.41 -45.58
C LEU A 756 3.44 6.93 -45.66
N ASP A 757 2.53 7.72 -46.22
CA ASP A 757 2.71 9.17 -46.33
C ASP A 757 2.56 9.87 -44.98
N HIS A 758 1.71 9.35 -44.09
CA HIS A 758 1.64 9.78 -42.69
C HIS A 758 2.87 9.39 -41.86
N MET A 759 3.50 8.25 -42.16
CA MET A 759 4.64 7.73 -41.38
C MET A 759 6.00 8.27 -41.84
N ARG A 760 6.17 8.54 -43.14
CA ARG A 760 7.44 8.97 -43.75
C ARG A 760 8.08 10.20 -43.06
N PRO A 761 7.37 11.32 -42.79
CA PRO A 761 8.00 12.51 -42.24
C PRO A 761 8.54 12.27 -40.81
N PHE A 762 7.80 11.52 -39.99
CA PHE A 762 8.25 11.12 -38.66
C PHE A 762 9.47 10.19 -38.71
N VAL A 763 9.50 9.22 -39.63
CA VAL A 763 10.63 8.29 -39.77
C VAL A 763 11.90 9.03 -40.22
N GLU A 764 11.79 9.96 -41.17
CA GLU A 764 12.90 10.82 -41.57
C GLU A 764 13.39 11.73 -40.42
N ILE A 765 12.47 12.32 -39.65
CA ILE A 765 12.80 13.08 -38.44
C ILE A 765 13.55 12.19 -37.44
N ALA A 766 13.05 10.99 -37.17
CA ALA A 766 13.64 10.04 -36.22
C ALA A 766 15.07 9.62 -36.62
N MET A 767 15.31 9.37 -37.92
CA MET A 767 16.66 9.12 -38.45
C MET A 767 17.59 10.32 -38.22
N ARG A 768 17.14 11.55 -38.53
CA ARG A 768 17.91 12.79 -38.30
C ARG A 768 18.18 13.06 -36.81
N GLN A 769 17.36 12.51 -35.90
CA GLN A 769 17.53 12.59 -34.44
C GLN A 769 18.35 11.41 -33.86
N GLY A 770 18.90 10.53 -34.70
CA GLY A 770 19.85 9.49 -34.29
C GLY A 770 19.24 8.13 -33.90
N VAL A 771 17.95 7.88 -34.21
CA VAL A 771 17.35 6.54 -34.07
C VAL A 771 18.04 5.57 -35.02
N LYS A 772 18.58 4.45 -34.49
CA LYS A 772 19.28 3.45 -35.31
C LYS A 772 18.38 2.29 -35.77
N ARG A 773 17.26 2.01 -35.08
CA ARG A 773 16.31 0.92 -35.45
C ARG A 773 14.84 1.31 -35.39
N PHE A 774 14.09 0.81 -36.37
CA PHE A 774 12.62 0.74 -36.35
C PHE A 774 12.12 -0.70 -36.26
N VAL A 775 11.19 -0.97 -35.35
CA VAL A 775 10.45 -2.25 -35.29
C VAL A 775 9.00 -1.96 -35.66
N LEU A 776 8.54 -2.52 -36.78
CA LEU A 776 7.19 -2.31 -37.31
C LEU A 776 6.25 -3.41 -36.82
N VAL A 777 5.10 -3.02 -36.27
CA VAL A 777 3.96 -3.93 -36.08
C VAL A 777 3.13 -3.93 -37.36
N SER A 778 3.20 -5.03 -38.10
CA SER A 778 2.42 -5.33 -39.30
C SER A 778 1.40 -6.47 -39.01
N ALA A 779 0.99 -7.23 -40.03
CA ALA A 779 0.06 -8.36 -39.90
C ALA A 779 0.39 -9.50 -40.88
N THR A 780 -0.15 -10.71 -40.65
CA THR A 780 0.00 -11.83 -41.60
C THR A 780 -0.54 -11.55 -43.00
N PRO A 781 -1.70 -10.87 -43.23
CA PRO A 781 -2.22 -10.67 -44.58
C PRO A 781 -1.41 -9.69 -45.45
N ALA A 782 -0.60 -8.81 -44.84
CA ALA A 782 0.16 -7.78 -45.55
C ALA A 782 1.58 -8.27 -45.91
N ARG A 783 1.77 -8.70 -47.16
CA ARG A 783 3.09 -9.08 -47.71
C ARG A 783 3.86 -7.82 -48.14
N LYS A 784 5.19 -7.90 -48.20
CA LYS A 784 6.06 -6.78 -48.61
C LYS A 784 5.65 -6.24 -50.00
N GLY A 785 5.53 -4.92 -50.13
CA GLY A 785 5.19 -4.23 -51.37
C GLY A 785 3.69 -4.08 -51.68
N GLU A 786 2.80 -4.79 -50.98
CA GLU A 786 1.35 -4.66 -51.14
C GLU A 786 0.80 -3.32 -50.58
N PRO A 787 -0.39 -2.84 -50.99
CA PRO A 787 -0.98 -1.60 -50.48
C PRO A 787 -1.10 -1.53 -48.94
N GLY A 788 -1.10 -0.32 -48.38
CA GLY A 788 -1.12 -0.12 -46.93
C GLY A 788 0.16 -0.63 -46.27
N LEU A 789 0.04 -1.61 -45.37
CA LEU A 789 1.14 -2.07 -44.52
C LEU A 789 2.30 -2.71 -45.32
N GLY A 790 2.03 -3.29 -46.48
CA GLY A 790 3.06 -3.88 -47.35
C GLY A 790 4.04 -2.83 -47.90
N LYS A 791 3.54 -1.63 -48.21
CA LYS A 791 4.34 -0.47 -48.64
C LYS A 791 5.12 0.15 -47.47
N VAL A 792 4.59 0.11 -46.25
CA VAL A 792 5.37 0.49 -45.04
C VAL A 792 6.49 -0.51 -44.76
N HIS A 793 6.23 -1.81 -44.91
CA HIS A 793 7.26 -2.87 -44.80
C HIS A 793 8.38 -2.65 -45.83
N GLU A 794 8.03 -2.48 -47.11
CA GLU A 794 8.99 -2.22 -48.20
C GLU A 794 9.80 -0.95 -47.96
N TYR A 795 9.16 0.14 -47.49
CA TYR A 795 9.85 1.38 -47.15
C TYR A 795 10.86 1.19 -46.00
N ILE A 796 10.43 0.61 -44.87
CA ILE A 796 11.27 0.44 -43.67
C ILE A 796 12.51 -0.42 -43.95
N GLU A 797 12.38 -1.48 -44.75
CA GLU A 797 13.52 -2.31 -45.16
C GLU A 797 14.51 -1.54 -46.06
N ASN A 798 14.00 -0.72 -46.99
CA ASN A 798 14.80 0.04 -47.95
C ASN A 798 15.50 1.28 -47.34
N LEU A 799 15.31 1.59 -46.05
CA LEU A 799 15.96 2.73 -45.37
C LEU A 799 17.48 2.58 -45.17
N GLY A 800 18.02 1.37 -45.28
CA GLY A 800 19.42 1.08 -44.94
C GLY A 800 19.74 1.10 -43.42
N MET A 801 18.71 1.16 -42.57
CA MET A 801 18.82 1.20 -41.10
C MET A 801 18.75 -0.21 -40.49
N GLU A 802 18.93 -0.34 -39.18
CA GLU A 802 18.47 -1.56 -38.49
C GLU A 802 16.93 -1.62 -38.56
N TRP A 803 16.35 -2.81 -38.75
CA TRP A 803 14.89 -2.95 -38.81
C TRP A 803 14.40 -4.31 -38.30
N CYS A 804 13.12 -4.43 -38.01
CA CYS A 804 12.42 -5.72 -37.94
C CYS A 804 10.92 -5.52 -38.20
N VAL A 805 10.29 -6.38 -39.01
CA VAL A 805 8.84 -6.31 -39.26
C VAL A 805 8.15 -7.50 -38.62
N LEU A 806 7.42 -7.24 -37.54
CA LEU A 806 6.59 -8.24 -36.86
C LEU A 806 5.30 -8.43 -37.65
N ARG A 807 4.97 -9.66 -38.02
CA ARG A 807 3.72 -10.02 -38.70
C ARG A 807 2.91 -10.98 -37.82
N PRO A 808 2.31 -10.47 -36.72
CA PRO A 808 1.32 -11.23 -35.95
C PRO A 808 0.11 -11.60 -36.82
N SER A 809 -0.45 -12.77 -36.58
CA SER A 809 -1.79 -13.13 -37.07
C SER A 809 -2.87 -12.45 -36.21
N TRP A 810 -4.12 -12.85 -36.38
CA TRP A 810 -5.30 -12.17 -35.84
C TRP A 810 -5.34 -12.24 -34.31
N PHE A 811 -5.37 -11.08 -33.66
CA PHE A 811 -5.34 -10.98 -32.18
C PHE A 811 -6.59 -11.57 -31.51
N MET A 812 -6.41 -12.46 -30.53
CA MET A 812 -7.48 -12.96 -29.66
C MET A 812 -8.22 -11.83 -28.94
N GLU A 813 -7.50 -10.75 -28.64
CA GLU A 813 -8.02 -9.56 -27.98
C GLU A 813 -9.05 -8.80 -28.83
N ASN A 814 -9.23 -9.15 -30.12
CA ASN A 814 -10.34 -8.68 -30.95
C ASN A 814 -11.70 -9.23 -30.46
N PHE A 815 -11.75 -10.44 -29.90
CA PHE A 815 -12.96 -10.95 -29.25
C PHE A 815 -13.32 -10.15 -27.98
N ALA A 816 -12.30 -9.62 -27.30
CA ALA A 816 -12.42 -8.80 -26.09
C ALA A 816 -12.77 -7.31 -26.37
N THR A 817 -12.67 -6.83 -27.61
CA THR A 817 -13.15 -5.50 -28.02
C THR A 817 -14.18 -5.58 -29.14
N ASN A 818 -13.74 -5.89 -30.36
CA ASN A 818 -14.48 -5.69 -31.61
C ASN A 818 -15.76 -6.54 -31.63
N TYR A 819 -15.64 -7.82 -31.26
CA TYR A 819 -16.78 -8.74 -31.20
C TYR A 819 -17.46 -8.77 -29.82
N ARG A 820 -16.96 -8.05 -28.81
CA ARG A 820 -17.39 -8.21 -27.40
C ARG A 820 -18.90 -8.01 -27.21
N ALA A 821 -19.44 -6.91 -27.76
CA ALA A 821 -20.87 -6.62 -27.65
C ALA A 821 -21.72 -7.68 -28.38
N VAL A 822 -21.31 -8.12 -29.57
CA VAL A 822 -22.06 -9.10 -30.38
C VAL A 822 -22.07 -10.48 -29.72
N ILE A 823 -20.94 -10.93 -29.16
CA ILE A 823 -20.83 -12.18 -28.40
C ILE A 823 -21.64 -12.09 -27.09
N ARG A 824 -21.58 -10.95 -26.37
CA ARG A 824 -22.33 -10.78 -25.11
C ARG A 824 -23.84 -10.74 -25.36
N ASP A 825 -24.29 -9.88 -26.27
CA ASP A 825 -25.70 -9.48 -26.36
C ASP A 825 -26.49 -10.23 -27.43
N HIS A 826 -25.83 -10.70 -28.50
CA HIS A 826 -26.45 -11.36 -29.66
C HIS A 826 -25.99 -12.81 -29.87
N ASP A 827 -25.26 -13.39 -28.92
CA ASP A 827 -24.83 -14.81 -28.92
C ASP A 827 -24.08 -15.24 -30.21
N CYS A 828 -23.41 -14.32 -30.91
CA CYS A 828 -22.73 -14.66 -32.17
C CYS A 828 -21.40 -13.95 -32.42
N ILE A 829 -20.58 -14.56 -33.26
CA ILE A 829 -19.33 -14.00 -33.81
C ILE A 829 -19.55 -13.77 -35.31
N PRO A 830 -19.54 -12.52 -35.80
CA PRO A 830 -19.61 -12.23 -37.23
C PRO A 830 -18.25 -12.37 -37.93
N SER A 831 -18.20 -12.95 -39.13
CA SER A 831 -17.01 -12.89 -40.01
C SER A 831 -17.35 -12.98 -41.49
N VAL A 832 -16.42 -12.54 -42.34
CA VAL A 832 -16.42 -12.75 -43.81
C VAL A 832 -15.43 -13.84 -44.24
N SER A 833 -14.94 -14.65 -43.29
CA SER A 833 -13.86 -15.63 -43.50
C SER A 833 -14.36 -17.03 -43.90
N GLU A 834 -15.68 -17.20 -44.10
CA GLU A 834 -16.35 -18.43 -44.51
C GLU A 834 -15.96 -19.68 -43.67
N ASP A 835 -15.25 -20.65 -44.26
CA ASP A 835 -14.68 -21.82 -43.56
C ASP A 835 -13.15 -21.76 -43.43
N GLY A 836 -12.55 -20.64 -43.86
CA GLY A 836 -11.14 -20.34 -43.68
C GLY A 836 -10.74 -20.32 -42.21
N LYS A 837 -9.51 -20.72 -41.92
CA LYS A 837 -9.00 -20.88 -40.56
C LYS A 837 -7.92 -19.86 -40.24
N VAL A 838 -7.89 -19.49 -38.97
CA VAL A 838 -7.06 -18.42 -38.41
C VAL A 838 -6.28 -18.98 -37.21
N PRO A 839 -4.95 -18.83 -37.17
CA PRO A 839 -4.16 -19.17 -36.01
C PRO A 839 -4.12 -17.98 -35.04
N PHE A 840 -5.24 -17.75 -34.36
CA PHE A 840 -5.44 -16.57 -33.49
C PHE A 840 -4.32 -16.45 -32.46
N VAL A 841 -3.63 -15.30 -32.40
CA VAL A 841 -2.46 -15.07 -31.53
C VAL A 841 -2.85 -14.16 -30.36
N SER A 842 -2.27 -14.35 -29.17
CA SER A 842 -2.42 -13.39 -28.07
C SER A 842 -1.29 -12.36 -28.08
N ILE A 843 -1.56 -11.16 -27.55
CA ILE A 843 -0.55 -10.14 -27.26
C ILE A 843 0.59 -10.71 -26.40
N ASP A 844 0.31 -11.62 -25.47
CA ASP A 844 1.32 -12.23 -24.60
C ASP A 844 2.36 -13.09 -25.35
N ASP A 845 2.00 -13.63 -26.52
CA ASP A 845 2.94 -14.32 -27.41
C ASP A 845 3.73 -13.34 -28.31
N VAL A 846 3.16 -12.18 -28.63
CA VAL A 846 3.78 -11.15 -29.49
C VAL A 846 4.76 -10.27 -28.72
N VAL A 847 4.46 -9.93 -27.46
CA VAL A 847 5.29 -9.04 -26.62
C VAL A 847 6.74 -9.52 -26.48
N PRO A 848 7.04 -10.79 -26.15
CA PRO A 848 8.43 -11.27 -26.06
C PRO A 848 9.22 -11.16 -27.38
N VAL A 849 8.53 -11.30 -28.53
CA VAL A 849 9.14 -11.15 -29.85
C VAL A 849 9.43 -9.67 -30.13
N ALA A 850 8.50 -8.76 -29.78
CA ALA A 850 8.71 -7.33 -29.92
C ALA A 850 9.86 -6.80 -29.04
N CYS A 851 9.93 -7.21 -27.77
CA CYS A 851 11.04 -6.87 -26.89
C CYS A 851 12.38 -7.37 -27.45
N ARG A 852 12.44 -8.61 -27.96
CA ARG A 852 13.64 -9.16 -28.61
C ARG A 852 14.03 -8.38 -29.86
N ALA A 853 13.07 -8.01 -30.72
CA ALA A 853 13.31 -7.26 -31.94
C ALA A 853 13.85 -5.84 -31.67
N LEU A 854 13.44 -5.21 -30.56
CA LEU A 854 13.93 -3.90 -30.14
C LEU A 854 15.37 -3.96 -29.57
N LEU A 855 15.70 -5.01 -28.81
CA LEU A 855 16.96 -5.13 -28.06
C LEU A 855 18.10 -5.89 -28.78
N ALA A 856 17.80 -6.70 -29.79
CA ALA A 856 18.82 -7.52 -30.46
C ALA A 856 19.84 -6.66 -31.23
N LYS A 857 21.14 -6.91 -31.10
CA LYS A 857 22.21 -6.13 -31.78
C LYS A 857 22.15 -6.22 -33.31
N SER A 858 21.73 -7.35 -33.89
CA SER A 858 21.53 -7.53 -35.33
C SER A 858 20.35 -8.48 -35.58
N PHE A 859 19.26 -7.96 -36.16
CA PHE A 859 18.02 -8.75 -36.37
C PHE A 859 17.17 -8.26 -37.54
N ASN A 860 17.80 -7.80 -38.63
CA ASN A 860 17.10 -7.33 -39.84
C ASN A 860 16.40 -8.50 -40.54
N ARG A 861 15.09 -8.66 -40.30
CA ARG A 861 14.19 -9.65 -40.91
C ARG A 861 12.72 -9.31 -40.65
N GLU A 862 11.84 -9.86 -41.46
CA GLU A 862 10.45 -10.06 -41.03
C GLU A 862 10.36 -11.24 -40.03
N GLN A 863 9.35 -11.20 -39.17
CA GLN A 863 9.09 -12.24 -38.18
C GLN A 863 7.58 -12.49 -38.08
N ILE A 864 7.12 -13.57 -38.70
CA ILE A 864 5.74 -14.05 -38.60
C ILE A 864 5.50 -14.64 -37.20
N ILE A 865 4.35 -14.33 -36.59
CA ILE A 865 3.97 -14.80 -35.24
C ILE A 865 2.51 -15.26 -35.29
N VAL A 866 2.25 -16.52 -34.96
CA VAL A 866 0.90 -17.13 -35.05
C VAL A 866 0.52 -17.81 -33.75
N GLY A 867 -0.78 -17.98 -33.49
CA GLY A 867 -1.27 -18.78 -32.37
C GLY A 867 -0.93 -20.27 -32.48
N PRO A 868 -1.04 -21.03 -31.38
CA PRO A 868 -0.75 -22.47 -31.36
C PRO A 868 -1.73 -23.34 -32.17
N GLU A 869 -2.93 -22.84 -32.47
CA GLU A 869 -4.05 -23.62 -32.99
C GLU A 869 -4.72 -22.92 -34.17
N LEU A 870 -4.82 -23.61 -35.31
CA LEU A 870 -5.46 -23.12 -36.53
C LEU A 870 -6.98 -23.39 -36.49
N LEU A 871 -7.79 -22.34 -36.34
CA LEU A 871 -9.22 -22.45 -36.02
C LEU A 871 -10.10 -21.67 -37.00
N SER A 872 -11.15 -22.30 -37.54
CA SER A 872 -12.26 -21.58 -38.18
C SER A 872 -13.09 -20.81 -37.16
N TYR A 873 -13.82 -19.78 -37.61
CA TYR A 873 -14.78 -19.08 -36.74
C TYR A 873 -15.90 -20.00 -36.22
N ASN A 874 -16.23 -21.09 -36.93
CA ASN A 874 -17.13 -22.14 -36.41
C ASN A 874 -16.55 -22.82 -35.16
N GLN A 875 -15.25 -23.16 -35.18
CA GLN A 875 -14.55 -23.79 -34.05
C GLN A 875 -14.33 -22.79 -32.90
N ALA A 876 -14.03 -21.52 -33.20
CA ALA A 876 -13.99 -20.45 -32.20
C ALA A 876 -15.35 -20.31 -31.49
N ALA A 877 -16.46 -20.26 -32.24
CA ALA A 877 -17.81 -20.21 -31.68
C ALA A 877 -18.15 -21.43 -30.81
N ALA A 878 -17.66 -22.62 -31.15
CA ALA A 878 -17.79 -23.83 -30.33
C ALA A 878 -16.98 -23.77 -29.01
N ILE A 879 -15.76 -23.19 -29.04
CA ILE A 879 -14.96 -22.92 -27.83
C ILE A 879 -15.68 -21.90 -26.92
N PHE A 880 -16.15 -20.79 -27.50
CA PHE A 880 -16.95 -19.79 -26.79
C PHE A 880 -18.22 -20.40 -26.18
N SER A 881 -18.91 -21.31 -26.91
CA SER A 881 -20.09 -22.01 -26.39
C SER A 881 -19.78 -22.87 -25.18
N ARG A 882 -18.67 -23.63 -25.23
CA ARG A 882 -18.19 -24.51 -24.15
C ARG A 882 -17.81 -23.74 -22.89
N VAL A 883 -17.11 -22.62 -23.03
CA VAL A 883 -16.62 -21.83 -21.89
C VAL A 883 -17.74 -20.97 -21.29
N LEU A 884 -18.54 -20.29 -22.12
CA LEU A 884 -19.62 -19.41 -21.65
C LEU A 884 -20.89 -20.17 -21.23
N ASN A 885 -20.94 -21.50 -21.42
CA ASN A 885 -22.09 -22.38 -21.12
C ASN A 885 -23.43 -21.88 -21.69
N ARG A 886 -23.39 -21.36 -22.93
CA ARG A 886 -24.54 -20.92 -23.72
C ARG A 886 -24.22 -21.09 -25.21
N PRO A 887 -25.19 -21.34 -26.10
CA PRO A 887 -24.90 -21.46 -27.53
C PRO A 887 -24.35 -20.12 -28.06
N ILE A 888 -23.18 -20.16 -28.70
CA ILE A 888 -22.58 -19.05 -29.45
C ILE A 888 -22.40 -19.52 -30.90
N THR A 889 -22.92 -18.76 -31.87
CA THR A 889 -22.90 -19.16 -33.29
C THR A 889 -21.94 -18.30 -34.12
N HIS A 890 -21.32 -18.89 -35.15
CA HIS A 890 -20.65 -18.11 -36.20
C HIS A 890 -21.70 -17.58 -37.19
N ARG A 891 -21.75 -16.25 -37.37
CA ARG A 891 -22.56 -15.60 -38.42
C ARG A 891 -21.64 -15.25 -39.58
N ARG A 892 -21.89 -15.85 -40.74
CA ARG A 892 -21.26 -15.43 -42.00
C ARG A 892 -21.92 -14.15 -42.50
N GLU A 893 -21.10 -13.21 -42.93
CA GLU A 893 -21.52 -11.94 -43.52
C GLU A 893 -20.90 -11.81 -44.92
N THR A 894 -21.51 -11.00 -45.79
CA THR A 894 -20.88 -10.63 -47.05
C THR A 894 -19.84 -9.53 -46.86
N ALA A 895 -18.86 -9.45 -47.77
CA ALA A 895 -17.87 -8.36 -47.77
C ALA A 895 -18.52 -6.96 -47.75
N MET A 896 -19.63 -6.77 -48.46
CA MET A 896 -20.36 -5.49 -48.49
C MET A 896 -20.99 -5.12 -47.14
N GLU A 897 -21.54 -6.10 -46.42
CA GLU A 897 -22.09 -5.89 -45.07
C GLU A 897 -20.99 -5.55 -44.06
N HIS A 898 -19.85 -6.25 -44.14
CA HIS A 898 -18.72 -6.03 -43.23
C HIS A 898 -18.01 -4.69 -43.47
N ALA A 899 -17.78 -4.32 -44.74
CA ALA A 899 -17.31 -2.99 -45.12
C ALA A 899 -18.27 -1.88 -44.64
N LYS A 900 -19.58 -2.14 -44.62
CA LYS A 900 -20.59 -1.22 -44.08
C LYS A 900 -20.50 -1.10 -42.55
N LEU A 901 -20.16 -2.17 -41.81
CA LEU A 901 -19.88 -2.08 -40.37
C LEU A 901 -18.65 -1.19 -40.09
N TYR A 902 -17.57 -1.32 -40.87
CA TYR A 902 -16.40 -0.44 -40.75
C TYR A 902 -16.74 1.04 -41.04
N LYS A 903 -17.52 1.32 -42.09
CA LYS A 903 -18.04 2.68 -42.37
C LYS A 903 -18.91 3.21 -41.22
N MET A 904 -19.75 2.38 -40.62
CA MET A 904 -20.62 2.75 -39.49
C MET A 904 -19.87 3.10 -38.20
N VAL A 905 -18.64 2.60 -38.00
CA VAL A 905 -17.77 3.02 -36.89
C VAL A 905 -16.80 4.16 -37.26
N GLY A 906 -17.00 4.79 -38.43
CA GLY A 906 -16.34 6.03 -38.82
C GLY A 906 -15.08 5.89 -39.68
N LEU A 907 -14.81 4.71 -40.27
CA LEU A 907 -13.71 4.57 -41.23
C LEU A 907 -14.09 5.15 -42.60
N GLY A 908 -13.09 5.69 -43.30
CA GLY A 908 -13.22 6.09 -44.70
C GLY A 908 -13.52 4.90 -45.61
N GLU A 909 -14.14 5.16 -46.76
CA GLU A 909 -14.55 4.09 -47.68
C GLU A 909 -13.38 3.22 -48.18
N VAL A 910 -12.23 3.86 -48.45
CA VAL A 910 -11.02 3.21 -48.95
C VAL A 910 -10.34 2.37 -47.85
N ASP A 911 -10.43 2.81 -46.59
CA ASP A 911 -9.88 2.08 -45.43
C ASP A 911 -10.76 0.89 -45.03
N ALA A 912 -12.08 1.08 -45.07
CA ALA A 912 -13.06 0.02 -44.82
C ALA A 912 -12.96 -1.11 -45.85
N ASP A 913 -12.70 -0.77 -47.12
CA ASP A 913 -12.44 -1.75 -48.17
C ASP A 913 -11.08 -2.46 -47.98
N LEU A 914 -10.02 -1.74 -47.60
CA LEU A 914 -8.71 -2.36 -47.28
C LEU A 914 -8.84 -3.42 -46.17
N LEU A 915 -9.48 -3.09 -45.05
CA LEU A 915 -9.64 -4.06 -43.95
C LEU A 915 -10.46 -5.26 -44.42
N THR A 916 -11.60 -5.03 -45.08
CA THR A 916 -12.44 -6.10 -45.62
C THR A 916 -11.69 -7.02 -46.59
N ARG A 917 -10.72 -6.51 -47.38
CA ARG A 917 -9.83 -7.33 -48.23
C ARG A 917 -8.90 -8.24 -47.41
N TYR A 918 -8.44 -7.81 -46.24
CA TYR A 918 -7.69 -8.68 -45.33
C TYR A 918 -8.59 -9.76 -44.71
N ASP A 919 -9.77 -9.42 -44.17
CA ASP A 919 -10.70 -10.40 -43.57
C ASP A 919 -11.20 -11.44 -44.59
N THR A 920 -11.46 -11.02 -45.83
CA THR A 920 -11.85 -11.93 -46.94
C THR A 920 -10.69 -12.72 -47.52
N SER A 921 -9.43 -12.36 -47.26
CA SER A 921 -8.28 -13.19 -47.66
C SER A 921 -8.28 -14.54 -46.93
N VAL A 922 -8.76 -14.56 -45.68
CA VAL A 922 -8.85 -15.75 -44.81
C VAL A 922 -9.75 -16.81 -45.44
N ALA A 923 -10.86 -16.43 -46.07
CA ALA A 923 -11.75 -17.33 -46.79
C ALA A 923 -11.06 -18.09 -47.95
N ARG A 924 -9.94 -17.57 -48.44
CA ARG A 924 -9.11 -18.18 -49.49
C ARG A 924 -7.94 -19.00 -48.93
N GLY A 925 -7.88 -19.19 -47.62
CA GLY A 925 -6.84 -19.97 -46.94
C GLY A 925 -5.52 -19.21 -46.68
N SER A 926 -5.49 -17.89 -46.77
CA SER A 926 -4.25 -17.09 -46.64
C SER A 926 -3.48 -17.35 -45.33
N ASP A 927 -4.16 -17.36 -44.20
CA ASP A 927 -3.58 -17.70 -42.89
C ASP A 927 -3.35 -19.22 -42.71
N GLU A 928 -3.96 -20.09 -43.53
CA GLU A 928 -3.64 -21.53 -43.57
C GLU A 928 -2.31 -21.78 -44.30
N GLU A 929 -2.01 -21.06 -45.39
CA GLU A 929 -0.67 -21.06 -46.02
C GLU A 929 0.41 -20.63 -45.01
N VAL A 930 0.16 -19.53 -44.30
CA VAL A 930 1.08 -18.98 -43.29
C VAL A 930 1.24 -19.94 -42.11
N PHE A 931 0.18 -20.65 -41.70
CA PHE A 931 0.29 -21.70 -40.69
C PHE A 931 0.97 -22.97 -41.21
N ALA A 932 0.98 -23.24 -42.52
CA ALA A 932 1.70 -24.38 -43.09
C ALA A 932 3.22 -24.17 -43.12
N ASP A 933 3.74 -23.00 -43.52
CA ASP A 933 5.19 -22.78 -43.59
C ASP A 933 5.88 -22.88 -42.21
N SER A 934 6.70 -23.90 -42.03
CA SER A 934 7.42 -24.19 -40.78
C SER A 934 8.76 -23.47 -40.64
N LYS A 935 9.25 -22.78 -41.68
CA LYS A 935 10.62 -22.23 -41.70
C LYS A 935 10.73 -20.80 -41.18
N THR A 936 9.63 -20.04 -41.16
CA THR A 936 9.64 -18.58 -40.94
C THR A 936 8.85 -18.11 -39.71
N LYS A 937 7.87 -18.89 -39.25
CA LYS A 937 6.94 -18.49 -38.18
C LYS A 937 7.42 -18.82 -36.76
N ILE A 938 7.08 -17.95 -35.80
CA ILE A 938 7.05 -18.27 -34.37
C ILE A 938 5.65 -18.77 -34.01
N LEU A 939 5.60 -19.93 -33.36
CA LEU A 939 4.37 -20.48 -32.79
C LEU A 939 4.20 -19.98 -31.35
N GLY A 940 3.06 -19.34 -31.08
CA GLY A 940 2.64 -18.93 -29.74
C GLY A 940 2.24 -20.11 -28.85
N LYS A 941 1.90 -19.81 -27.59
CA LYS A 941 1.55 -20.78 -26.55
C LYS A 941 0.13 -20.59 -26.02
N CYS A 942 -0.42 -19.37 -26.07
CA CYS A 942 -1.74 -19.07 -25.55
C CYS A 942 -2.81 -19.68 -26.46
N LYS A 943 -3.63 -20.59 -25.93
CA LYS A 943 -4.77 -21.18 -26.66
C LYS A 943 -6.01 -20.30 -26.55
N LEU A 944 -6.89 -20.38 -27.56
CA LEU A 944 -8.11 -19.58 -27.57
C LEU A 944 -9.04 -19.96 -26.41
N GLU A 945 -9.11 -21.25 -26.03
CA GLU A 945 -9.93 -21.65 -24.88
C GLU A 945 -9.44 -21.04 -23.55
N ASP A 946 -8.12 -20.99 -23.33
CA ASP A 946 -7.54 -20.41 -22.11
C ASP A 946 -7.72 -18.89 -22.06
N PHE A 947 -7.62 -18.21 -23.21
CA PHE A 947 -7.95 -16.79 -23.35
C PHE A 947 -9.43 -16.50 -23.02
N VAL A 948 -10.36 -17.27 -23.58
CA VAL A 948 -11.80 -17.08 -23.30
C VAL A 948 -12.14 -17.42 -21.85
N ARG A 949 -11.50 -18.45 -21.27
CA ARG A 949 -11.70 -18.88 -19.88
C ARG A 949 -11.20 -17.85 -18.87
N SER A 950 -10.04 -17.25 -19.11
CA SER A 950 -9.51 -16.15 -18.27
C SER A 950 -10.30 -14.84 -18.39
N HIS A 951 -11.01 -14.64 -19.51
CA HIS A 951 -11.75 -13.40 -19.80
C HIS A 951 -13.29 -13.55 -19.79
N GLN A 952 -13.83 -14.67 -19.31
CA GLN A 952 -15.26 -15.03 -19.37
C GLN A 952 -16.22 -13.89 -18.96
N TRP A 953 -15.86 -13.15 -17.90
CA TRP A 953 -16.58 -11.98 -17.37
C TRP A 953 -16.84 -10.87 -18.41
N LEU A 954 -16.05 -10.78 -19.49
CA LEU A 954 -16.25 -9.80 -20.57
C LEU A 954 -17.59 -10.00 -21.28
N TRP A 955 -18.07 -11.25 -21.36
CA TRP A 955 -19.21 -11.67 -22.16
C TRP A 955 -20.36 -12.26 -21.31
N GLU A 956 -20.38 -12.02 -20.00
CA GLU A 956 -21.53 -12.35 -19.17
C GLU A 956 -22.73 -11.43 -19.49
N LYS A 957 -23.93 -12.01 -19.60
CA LYS A 957 -25.18 -11.27 -19.75
C LYS A 957 -25.64 -10.74 -18.39
N PRO A 958 -26.07 -9.47 -18.28
CA PRO A 958 -26.55 -8.93 -17.01
C PRO A 958 -27.79 -9.69 -16.54
N ARG A 959 -27.78 -10.15 -15.28
CA ARG A 959 -28.92 -10.87 -14.68
C ARG A 959 -30.14 -9.95 -14.64
N ARG A 960 -31.18 -10.28 -15.41
CA ARG A 960 -32.50 -9.63 -15.27
C ARG A 960 -33.01 -9.89 -13.86
N LYS A 961 -33.31 -8.83 -13.09
CA LYS A 961 -34.06 -8.98 -11.84
C LYS A 961 -35.47 -9.47 -12.17
N CYS A 962 -35.80 -10.70 -11.80
CA CYS A 962 -37.19 -11.14 -11.76
C CYS A 962 -37.88 -10.35 -10.64
N VAL A 963 -38.83 -9.50 -11.02
CA VAL A 963 -39.75 -8.84 -10.08
C VAL A 963 -40.93 -9.78 -9.90
N ASN A 964 -41.08 -10.30 -8.68
CA ASN A 964 -42.23 -11.03 -8.14
C ASN A 964 -42.30 -10.70 -6.64
#